data_AF-A0AAN6GHX3-F1
#
_entry.id   AF-A0AAN6GHX3-F1
#
_cell.length_a   1.000
_cell.length_b   1.000
_cell.length_c   1.000
_cell.angle_alpha   90.00
_cell.angle_beta   90.00
_cell.angle_gamma   90.00
#
_symmetry.space_group_name_H-M   'P 1'
#
loop_
_entity.id
_entity.type
_entity.pdbx_description
1 polymer ?
#
loop_
_entity_poly.entity_id
_entity_poly.type
_entity_poly.pdbx_seq_one_letter_code
_entity_poly.pdbx_strand_id
1 'polypeptide(L)'
;MDVRRKALDVALDMVSSRNVEEVVLFLKKELQKTTEQNFDKALEYRQLLIQKIHACAIKFSEVASNVVHVLMEFLGDSANPSAVDVIAFVREVVEKFPNLRSSIVEKLLQTFADIKSGKVFRGALWIAGEYCESVEDIKEALQQIRKVIGEVPILAAEERLLAQQESAEANQEQDASDAPKPTTVTRVRADGTYATETAFSAEANSAAAALQAVKTAVKPPLRSLILLGDFYTGTVLASTLVKLVMRFREKSKDSKAKNALRAEAMLIMTSIVRVGQSKFAAAPIDEDSQERIMTCVQTLATLPSDEVAKDEIADVFLHDTKAAYAKMVVAEERNQAEKAAKGSKTAKVQADDVISFRQFKKDSLAAEAGDDYEKELTSATGTAEVNKDDFISKLQRVLQLTGFSDPVHAEAYVNVHQFDILLDVLVVNQTQETLQNLSIEFATLGDLKLVERPSNYTLAPYGFQSIKATIKVSSTETGVIFGNIIYDGVGPVAGSSSAAGGAAGAKGKAKAKIGSNSVANVTAAPEGNCVVLNDIHIDIMDYIKPAMCNESQFRSMWTEFEWENKVNVNTNIRDLRGYLDHIMKSTNMACLTPEASLAGECGFLSANLYARSLFGEDALANLSIEQLEDGSIQGHVRIRSKTQGIALSLGDKVVLKAS
;
A
#
# COMPACT_ATOMS: atom_id res chain seq x y z
N MET A 1 18.32 -18.22 7.58
CA MET A 1 18.45 -16.80 7.20
C MET A 1 18.62 -15.90 8.41
N ASP A 2 17.88 -16.11 9.50
CA ASP A 2 17.96 -15.26 10.70
C ASP A 2 19.34 -15.24 11.37
N VAL A 3 20.05 -16.37 11.38
CA VAL A 3 21.43 -16.43 11.88
C VAL A 3 22.36 -15.54 11.04
N ARG A 4 22.22 -15.55 9.71
CA ARG A 4 23.02 -14.70 8.81
C ARG A 4 22.69 -13.22 9.02
N ARG A 5 21.42 -12.88 9.23
CA ARG A 5 20.97 -11.51 9.55
C ARG A 5 21.62 -11.02 10.85
N LYS A 6 21.47 -11.77 11.94
CA LYS A 6 22.08 -11.43 13.24
C LYS A 6 23.61 -11.35 13.17
N ALA A 7 24.25 -12.27 12.46
CA ALA A 7 25.71 -12.24 12.30
C ALA A 7 26.18 -10.98 11.54
N LEU A 8 25.47 -10.59 10.48
CA LEU A 8 25.75 -9.35 9.75
C LEU A 8 25.46 -8.11 10.59
N ASP A 9 24.40 -8.11 11.41
CA ASP A 9 24.09 -7.00 12.32
C ASP A 9 25.23 -6.77 13.32
N VAL A 10 25.69 -7.84 13.98
CA VAL A 10 26.83 -7.78 14.92
C VAL A 10 28.11 -7.35 14.20
N ALA A 11 28.33 -7.83 12.98
CA ALA A 11 29.50 -7.43 12.19
C ALA A 11 29.49 -5.93 11.88
N LEU A 12 28.33 -5.36 11.52
CA LEU A 12 28.16 -3.94 11.21
C LEU A 12 28.44 -3.02 12.41
N ASP A 13 28.11 -3.46 13.62
CA ASP A 13 28.40 -2.71 14.84
C ASP A 13 29.91 -2.63 15.14
N MET A 14 30.68 -3.61 14.68
CA MET A 14 32.15 -3.65 14.81
C MET A 14 32.89 -2.96 13.65
N VAL A 15 32.18 -2.41 12.65
CA VAL A 15 32.81 -1.68 11.54
C VAL A 15 33.24 -0.29 11.98
N SER A 16 34.47 0.05 11.65
CA SER A 16 35.13 1.34 11.86
C SER A 16 35.74 1.84 10.55
N SER A 17 36.17 3.10 10.51
CA SER A 17 36.84 3.66 9.32
C SER A 17 38.11 2.90 8.91
N ARG A 18 38.71 2.11 9.81
CA ARG A 18 39.95 1.37 9.53
C ARG A 18 39.73 0.03 8.84
N ASN A 19 38.57 -0.60 9.02
CA ASN A 19 38.28 -1.95 8.49
C ASN A 19 37.14 -1.95 7.45
N VAL A 20 36.45 -0.82 7.26
CA VAL A 20 35.29 -0.73 6.36
C VAL A 20 35.61 -1.14 4.94
N GLU A 21 36.78 -0.79 4.41
CA GLU A 21 37.16 -1.12 3.03
C GLU A 21 37.28 -2.65 2.82
N GLU A 22 37.93 -3.35 3.75
CA GLU A 22 38.06 -4.81 3.71
C GLU A 22 36.71 -5.52 3.87
N VAL A 23 35.88 -5.04 4.79
CA VAL A 23 34.54 -5.60 5.05
C VAL A 23 33.66 -5.42 3.82
N VAL A 24 33.63 -4.24 3.22
CA VAL A 24 32.85 -3.97 2.01
C VAL A 24 33.38 -4.79 0.82
N LEU A 25 34.70 -4.94 0.68
CA LEU A 25 35.29 -5.78 -0.35
C LEU A 25 34.88 -7.26 -0.17
N PHE A 26 34.82 -7.74 1.06
CA PHE A 26 34.32 -9.09 1.36
C PHE A 26 32.83 -9.23 1.00
N LEU A 27 31.97 -8.29 1.45
CA LEU A 27 30.54 -8.29 1.13
C LEU A 27 30.29 -8.20 -0.38
N LYS A 28 31.12 -7.44 -1.12
CA LYS A 28 31.10 -7.37 -2.58
C LYS A 28 31.40 -8.72 -3.23
N LYS A 29 32.47 -9.39 -2.81
CA LYS A 29 32.82 -10.72 -3.32
C LYS A 29 31.70 -11.72 -3.04
N GLU A 30 31.10 -11.64 -1.86
CA GLU A 30 30.00 -12.51 -1.48
C GLU A 30 28.74 -12.22 -2.31
N LEU A 31 28.43 -10.95 -2.57
CA LEU A 31 27.34 -10.53 -3.46
C LEU A 31 27.53 -11.10 -4.87
N GLN A 32 28.74 -11.04 -5.43
CA GLN A 32 29.04 -11.61 -6.75
C GLN A 32 28.88 -13.14 -6.78
N LYS A 33 29.29 -13.85 -5.73
CA LYS A 33 29.05 -15.30 -5.64
C LYS A 33 27.57 -15.66 -5.62
N THR A 34 26.71 -14.81 -5.05
CA THR A 34 25.25 -15.04 -5.11
C THR A 34 24.68 -14.95 -6.52
N THR A 35 25.43 -14.41 -7.49
CA THR A 35 25.06 -14.38 -8.91
C THR A 35 25.43 -15.69 -9.61
N GLU A 36 26.54 -16.32 -9.22
CA GLU A 36 27.06 -17.54 -9.84
C GLU A 36 26.50 -18.84 -9.21
N GLN A 37 26.21 -18.82 -7.91
CA GLN A 37 25.78 -20.00 -7.16
C GLN A 37 24.30 -19.90 -6.77
N ASN A 38 23.47 -20.74 -7.40
CA ASN A 38 22.05 -20.86 -7.07
C ASN A 38 21.87 -21.70 -5.79
N PHE A 39 21.83 -21.03 -4.65
CA PHE A 39 21.39 -21.62 -3.37
C PHE A 39 19.92 -21.30 -3.07
N ASP A 40 19.31 -22.14 -2.24
CA ASP A 40 17.98 -21.89 -1.69
C ASP A 40 17.97 -20.56 -0.90
N LYS A 41 17.01 -19.67 -1.20
CA LYS A 41 16.91 -18.28 -0.69
C LYS A 41 18.03 -17.31 -1.09
N ALA A 42 18.71 -17.52 -2.22
CA ALA A 42 19.74 -16.59 -2.72
C ALA A 42 19.23 -15.14 -2.91
N LEU A 43 17.97 -14.95 -3.32
CA LEU A 43 17.37 -13.61 -3.50
C LEU A 43 17.23 -12.85 -2.18
N GLU A 44 16.73 -13.50 -1.12
CA GLU A 44 16.61 -12.90 0.22
C GLU A 44 18.00 -12.55 0.80
N TYR A 45 18.99 -13.41 0.55
CA TYR A 45 20.36 -13.16 1.00
C TYR A 45 21.02 -12.02 0.24
N ARG A 46 20.80 -11.93 -1.07
CA ARG A 46 21.28 -10.83 -1.90
C ARG A 46 20.69 -9.49 -1.44
N GLN A 47 19.39 -9.46 -1.16
CA GLN A 47 18.73 -8.26 -0.64
C GLN A 47 19.32 -7.84 0.72
N LEU A 48 19.52 -8.79 1.63
CA LEU A 48 20.13 -8.54 2.93
C LEU A 48 21.56 -7.97 2.79
N LEU A 49 22.37 -8.53 1.89
CA LEU A 49 23.73 -8.03 1.62
C LEU A 49 23.70 -6.60 1.09
N ILE A 50 22.80 -6.29 0.15
CA ILE A 50 22.65 -4.93 -0.43
C ILE A 50 22.25 -3.93 0.65
N GLN A 51 21.28 -4.27 1.51
CA GLN A 51 20.87 -3.41 2.63
C GLN A 51 22.02 -3.15 3.63
N LYS A 52 22.86 -4.15 3.89
CA LYS A 52 24.02 -4.00 4.77
C LYS A 52 25.15 -3.19 4.14
N ILE A 53 25.41 -3.39 2.85
CA ILE A 53 26.35 -2.58 2.07
C ILE A 53 25.88 -1.11 2.01
N HIS A 54 24.58 -0.88 1.81
CA HIS A 54 23.94 0.44 1.86
C HIS A 54 24.18 1.14 3.21
N ALA A 55 23.91 0.46 4.32
CA ALA A 55 24.15 0.98 5.66
C ALA A 55 25.63 1.34 5.90
N CYS A 56 26.57 0.50 5.43
CA CYS A 56 28.00 0.80 5.47
C CYS A 56 28.37 2.05 4.66
N ALA A 57 27.86 2.16 3.43
CA ALA A 57 28.22 3.25 2.52
C ALA A 57 27.68 4.61 2.99
N ILE A 58 26.53 4.64 3.70
CA ILE A 58 26.05 5.87 4.33
C ILE A 58 26.91 6.25 5.53
N LYS A 59 27.24 5.28 6.39
CA LYS A 59 28.01 5.54 7.62
C LYS A 59 29.46 5.94 7.33
N PHE A 60 30.02 5.44 6.23
CA PHE A 60 31.41 5.67 5.84
C PHE A 60 31.50 6.15 4.38
N SER A 61 31.59 7.47 4.20
CA SER A 61 31.61 8.13 2.89
C SER A 61 32.79 7.74 1.99
N GLU A 62 33.91 7.31 2.57
CA GLU A 62 35.15 6.97 1.86
C GLU A 62 34.99 5.78 0.90
N VAL A 63 34.03 4.88 1.17
CA VAL A 63 33.83 3.63 0.41
C VAL A 63 32.67 3.74 -0.60
N ALA A 64 31.91 4.83 -0.58
CA ALA A 64 30.70 4.99 -1.38
C ALA A 64 30.94 4.88 -2.90
N SER A 65 32.04 5.44 -3.42
CA SER A 65 32.37 5.40 -4.85
C SER A 65 32.55 3.96 -5.38
N ASN A 66 33.28 3.12 -4.64
CA ASN A 66 33.57 1.75 -5.01
C ASN A 66 32.32 0.84 -4.93
N VAL A 67 31.39 1.17 -4.03
CA VAL A 67 30.15 0.41 -3.81
C VAL A 67 29.11 0.69 -4.88
N VAL A 68 28.91 1.96 -5.22
CA VAL A 68 27.80 2.40 -6.08
C VAL A 68 27.90 1.78 -7.48
N HIS A 69 29.09 1.80 -8.09
CA HIS A 69 29.30 1.22 -9.42
C HIS A 69 28.97 -0.28 -9.48
N VAL A 70 29.25 -1.01 -8.41
CA VAL A 70 29.02 -2.46 -8.33
C VAL A 70 27.54 -2.74 -8.14
N LEU A 71 26.87 -2.00 -7.26
CA LEU A 71 25.44 -2.18 -7.05
C LEU A 71 24.63 -1.85 -8.31
N MET A 72 25.08 -0.89 -9.12
CA MET A 72 24.43 -0.53 -10.39
C MET A 72 24.38 -1.67 -11.42
N GLU A 73 25.29 -2.66 -11.35
CA GLU A 73 25.24 -3.85 -12.21
C GLU A 73 23.99 -4.70 -11.96
N PHE A 74 23.38 -4.60 -10.76
CA PHE A 74 22.20 -5.36 -10.37
C PHE A 74 20.87 -4.67 -10.76
N LEU A 75 20.91 -3.50 -11.41
CA LEU A 75 19.71 -2.77 -11.84
C LEU A 75 18.96 -3.46 -13.00
N GLY A 76 19.64 -4.30 -13.78
CA GLY A 76 19.05 -4.99 -14.94
C GLY A 76 18.29 -6.28 -14.61
N ASP A 77 18.38 -6.78 -13.38
CA ASP A 77 17.73 -8.03 -12.97
C ASP A 77 16.24 -7.80 -12.64
N SER A 78 15.36 -8.22 -13.55
CA SER A 78 13.90 -8.06 -13.44
C SER A 78 13.27 -8.88 -12.32
N ALA A 79 13.91 -9.97 -11.88
CA ALA A 79 13.33 -10.90 -10.91
C ALA A 79 13.62 -10.51 -9.46
N ASN A 80 14.36 -9.42 -9.24
CA ASN A 80 14.99 -9.14 -7.95
C ASN A 80 14.41 -7.88 -7.27
N PRO A 81 13.70 -8.01 -6.13
CA PRO A 81 13.27 -6.87 -5.31
C PRO A 81 14.44 -5.95 -4.91
N SER A 82 15.66 -6.50 -4.84
CA SER A 82 16.86 -5.73 -4.47
C SER A 82 17.20 -4.62 -5.45
N ALA A 83 16.77 -4.67 -6.72
CA ALA A 83 17.05 -3.61 -7.68
C ALA A 83 16.36 -2.28 -7.30
N VAL A 84 15.21 -2.36 -6.61
CA VAL A 84 14.51 -1.18 -6.07
C VAL A 84 15.29 -0.57 -4.90
N ASP A 85 15.84 -1.41 -4.03
CA ASP A 85 16.70 -0.96 -2.92
C ASP A 85 17.99 -0.32 -3.45
N VAL A 86 18.58 -0.89 -4.51
CA VAL A 86 19.77 -0.33 -5.18
C VAL A 86 19.48 1.06 -5.76
N ILE A 87 18.39 1.25 -6.53
CA ILE A 87 18.13 2.57 -7.12
C ILE A 87 17.79 3.62 -6.04
N ALA A 88 17.12 3.21 -4.96
CA ALA A 88 16.87 4.08 -3.81
C ALA A 88 18.19 4.51 -3.14
N PHE A 89 19.15 3.59 -2.98
CA PHE A 89 20.49 3.88 -2.50
C PHE A 89 21.24 4.85 -3.42
N VAL A 90 21.26 4.59 -4.73
CA VAL A 90 21.92 5.48 -5.70
C VAL A 90 21.32 6.89 -5.60
N ARG A 91 19.99 7.00 -5.47
CA ARG A 91 19.29 8.29 -5.32
C ARG A 91 19.77 9.07 -4.09
N GLU A 92 19.99 8.40 -2.97
CA GLU A 92 20.49 8.99 -1.73
C GLU A 92 21.96 9.42 -1.85
N VAL A 93 22.82 8.58 -2.44
CA VAL A 93 24.25 8.85 -2.65
C VAL A 93 24.47 10.07 -3.54
N VAL A 94 23.71 10.19 -4.63
CA VAL A 94 23.85 11.29 -5.59
C VAL A 94 23.54 12.63 -4.91
N GLU A 95 22.62 12.66 -3.95
CA GLU A 95 22.34 13.89 -3.20
C GLU A 95 23.43 14.18 -2.17
N LYS A 96 23.87 13.16 -1.41
CA LYS A 96 24.89 13.30 -0.36
C LYS A 96 26.29 13.62 -0.88
N PHE A 97 26.66 13.12 -2.06
CA PHE A 97 28.02 13.21 -2.60
C PHE A 97 28.06 13.90 -3.97
N PRO A 98 28.16 15.25 -4.00
CA PRO A 98 28.20 16.01 -5.25
C PRO A 98 29.32 15.60 -6.21
N ASN A 99 30.48 15.22 -5.68
CA ASN A 99 31.66 14.87 -6.47
C ASN A 99 31.48 13.58 -7.30
N LEU A 100 30.54 12.70 -6.93
CA LEU A 100 30.30 11.44 -7.62
C LEU A 100 29.17 11.52 -8.66
N ARG A 101 28.45 12.65 -8.74
CA ARG A 101 27.24 12.80 -9.57
C ARG A 101 27.50 12.50 -11.05
N SER A 102 28.52 13.11 -11.63
CA SER A 102 28.85 12.92 -13.05
C SER A 102 29.14 11.45 -13.39
N SER A 103 29.95 10.78 -12.56
CA SER A 103 30.29 9.37 -12.75
C SER A 103 29.07 8.44 -12.62
N ILE A 104 28.18 8.74 -11.67
CA ILE A 104 26.95 7.95 -11.47
C ILE A 104 25.98 8.17 -12.63
N VAL A 105 25.79 9.41 -13.08
CA VAL A 105 24.90 9.73 -14.21
C VAL A 105 25.39 9.05 -15.49
N GLU A 106 26.68 9.15 -15.82
CA GLU A 106 27.26 8.49 -16.99
C GLU A 106 27.02 6.97 -16.96
N LYS A 107 27.34 6.33 -15.81
CA LYS A 107 27.13 4.89 -15.66
C LYS A 107 25.64 4.50 -15.72
N LEU A 108 24.76 5.34 -15.21
CA LEU A 108 23.31 5.10 -15.18
C LEU A 108 22.72 5.21 -16.59
N LEU A 109 23.16 6.18 -17.40
CA LEU A 109 22.75 6.32 -18.78
C LEU A 109 23.15 5.12 -19.64
N GLN A 110 24.32 4.53 -19.37
CA GLN A 110 24.78 3.30 -20.04
C GLN A 110 23.90 2.07 -19.71
N THR A 111 23.34 2.00 -18.50
CA THR A 111 22.54 0.83 -18.05
C THR A 111 21.05 0.94 -18.39
N PHE A 112 20.57 2.05 -18.96
CA PHE A 112 19.15 2.26 -19.31
C PHE A 112 18.56 1.15 -20.19
N ALA A 113 19.35 0.55 -21.07
CA ALA A 113 18.89 -0.53 -21.95
C ALA A 113 18.67 -1.87 -21.22
N ASP A 114 19.32 -2.05 -20.07
CA ASP A 114 19.28 -3.30 -19.31
C ASP A 114 18.15 -3.31 -18.27
N ILE A 115 17.60 -2.14 -17.92
CA ILE A 115 16.55 -2.00 -16.90
C ILE A 115 15.21 -2.49 -17.46
N LYS A 116 14.63 -3.49 -16.80
CA LYS A 116 13.34 -4.09 -17.17
C LYS A 116 12.19 -3.75 -16.21
N SER A 117 12.48 -3.31 -15.00
CA SER A 117 11.48 -3.02 -13.97
C SER A 117 11.04 -1.56 -13.99
N GLY A 118 9.73 -1.30 -14.09
CA GLY A 118 9.17 0.06 -14.08
C GLY A 118 9.51 0.84 -12.82
N LYS A 119 9.49 0.19 -11.63
CA LYS A 119 9.88 0.84 -10.36
C LYS A 119 11.32 1.36 -10.37
N VAL A 120 12.23 0.58 -10.95
CA VAL A 120 13.65 0.95 -11.08
C VAL A 120 13.82 2.05 -12.12
N PHE A 121 13.11 1.95 -13.24
CA PHE A 121 13.13 2.92 -14.32
C PHE A 121 12.68 4.31 -13.85
N ARG A 122 11.66 4.39 -12.99
CA ARG A 122 11.20 5.66 -12.37
C ARG A 122 12.31 6.33 -11.55
N GLY A 123 13.02 5.56 -10.73
CA GLY A 123 14.14 6.07 -9.94
C GLY A 123 15.30 6.54 -10.83
N ALA A 124 15.63 5.77 -11.86
CA ALA A 124 16.69 6.09 -12.81
C ALA A 124 16.38 7.36 -13.63
N LEU A 125 15.15 7.48 -14.14
CA LEU A 125 14.67 8.66 -14.86
C LEU A 125 14.67 9.91 -13.98
N TRP A 126 14.28 9.79 -12.70
CA TRP A 126 14.33 10.90 -11.76
C TRP A 126 15.77 11.41 -11.55
N ILE A 127 16.74 10.52 -11.37
CA ILE A 127 18.16 10.90 -11.22
C ILE A 127 18.65 11.61 -12.49
N ALA A 128 18.33 11.09 -13.68
CA ALA A 128 18.70 11.74 -14.94
C ALA A 128 18.05 13.14 -15.08
N GLY A 129 16.78 13.29 -14.71
CA GLY A 129 16.10 14.58 -14.75
C GLY A 129 16.66 15.63 -13.79
N GLU A 130 17.19 15.21 -12.63
CA GLU A 130 17.65 16.12 -11.57
C GLU A 130 19.15 16.41 -11.59
N TYR A 131 19.98 15.52 -12.13
CA TYR A 131 21.44 15.63 -12.05
C TYR A 131 22.16 15.66 -13.39
N CYS A 132 21.45 15.60 -14.53
CA CYS A 132 22.03 16.02 -15.80
C CYS A 132 22.22 17.54 -15.79
N GLU A 133 23.46 17.98 -15.56
CA GLU A 133 23.82 19.39 -15.47
C GLU A 133 24.49 19.90 -16.75
N SER A 134 25.28 19.10 -17.47
CA SER A 134 25.94 19.57 -18.68
C SER A 134 25.04 19.47 -19.92
N VAL A 135 25.33 20.30 -20.94
CA VAL A 135 24.61 20.26 -22.23
C VAL A 135 24.85 18.94 -22.95
N GLU A 136 26.01 18.32 -22.74
CA GLU A 136 26.40 17.02 -23.31
C GLU A 136 25.61 15.89 -22.63
N ASP A 137 25.56 15.87 -21.29
CA ASP A 137 24.78 14.87 -20.52
C ASP A 137 23.30 14.92 -20.86
N ILE A 138 22.73 16.11 -21.09
CA ILE A 138 21.31 16.24 -21.45
C ILE A 138 21.04 15.65 -22.84
N LYS A 139 21.94 15.89 -23.81
CA LYS A 139 21.83 15.32 -25.16
C LYS A 139 21.99 13.81 -25.12
N GLU A 140 22.96 13.30 -24.37
CA GLU A 140 23.16 11.87 -24.20
C GLU A 140 21.96 11.21 -23.51
N ALA A 141 21.43 11.81 -22.44
CA ALA A 141 20.25 11.30 -21.74
C ALA A 141 19.04 11.20 -22.68
N LEU A 142 18.79 12.21 -23.51
CA LEU A 142 17.72 12.17 -24.51
C LEU A 142 17.95 11.11 -25.59
N GLN A 143 19.19 10.94 -26.04
CA GLN A 143 19.54 9.87 -26.99
C GLN A 143 19.33 8.47 -26.39
N GLN A 144 19.72 8.24 -25.15
CA GLN A 144 19.48 6.96 -24.46
C GLN A 144 17.99 6.73 -24.22
N ILE A 145 17.23 7.75 -23.77
CA ILE A 145 15.77 7.66 -23.63
C ILE A 145 15.13 7.28 -24.98
N ARG A 146 15.55 7.91 -26.08
CA ARG A 146 15.07 7.57 -27.43
C ARG A 146 15.39 6.13 -27.80
N LYS A 147 16.59 5.64 -27.50
CA LYS A 147 16.99 4.26 -27.75
C LYS A 147 16.12 3.25 -26.99
N VAL A 148 15.73 3.56 -25.76
CA VAL A 148 14.92 2.67 -24.91
C VAL A 148 13.42 2.75 -25.19
N ILE A 149 12.94 3.81 -25.86
CA ILE A 149 11.57 3.92 -26.39
C ILE A 149 11.48 3.30 -27.80
N GLY A 150 12.52 3.44 -28.62
CA GLY A 150 12.54 3.03 -30.02
C GLY A 150 11.94 4.10 -30.96
N GLU A 151 11.34 3.65 -32.06
CA GLU A 151 10.76 4.56 -33.05
C GLU A 151 9.50 5.26 -32.51
N VAL A 152 9.46 6.59 -32.68
CA VAL A 152 8.37 7.49 -32.29
C VAL A 152 7.84 8.14 -33.58
N PRO A 153 6.51 8.26 -33.82
CA PRO A 153 5.39 7.95 -32.92
C PRO A 153 5.13 6.45 -32.70
N ILE A 154 4.91 6.08 -31.44
CA ILE A 154 4.78 4.66 -31.03
C ILE A 154 3.57 4.00 -31.69
N LEU A 155 2.40 4.66 -31.72
CA LEU A 155 1.17 4.14 -32.32
C LEU A 155 1.35 3.81 -33.81
N ALA A 156 1.89 4.74 -34.59
CA ALA A 156 2.11 4.53 -36.02
C ALA A 156 3.11 3.40 -36.30
N ALA A 157 4.11 3.22 -35.42
CA ALA A 157 5.04 2.10 -35.52
C ALA A 157 4.35 0.76 -35.20
N GLU A 158 3.46 0.71 -34.20
CA GLU A 158 2.68 -0.50 -33.89
C GLU A 158 1.68 -0.85 -35.00
N GLU A 159 0.99 0.15 -35.58
CA GLU A 159 0.08 -0.05 -36.72
C GLU A 159 0.80 -0.58 -37.95
N ARG A 160 2.02 -0.10 -38.23
CA ARG A 160 2.85 -0.62 -39.33
C ARG A 160 3.29 -2.07 -39.08
N LEU A 161 3.67 -2.40 -37.86
CA LEU A 161 4.05 -3.78 -37.51
C LEU A 161 2.86 -4.74 -37.63
N LEU A 162 1.67 -4.28 -37.22
CA LEU A 162 0.43 -5.04 -37.39
C LEU A 162 0.11 -5.25 -38.88
N ALA A 163 0.16 -4.20 -39.70
CA ALA A 163 -0.08 -4.32 -41.14
C ALA A 163 0.96 -5.23 -41.85
N GLN A 164 2.22 -5.23 -41.41
CA GLN A 164 3.24 -6.13 -41.92
C GLN A 164 2.97 -7.59 -41.53
N GLN A 165 2.52 -7.86 -40.30
CA GLN A 165 2.15 -9.20 -39.87
C GLN A 165 0.91 -9.72 -40.61
N GLU A 166 -0.13 -8.89 -40.74
CA GLU A 166 -1.32 -9.22 -41.52
C GLU A 166 -0.97 -9.53 -42.99
N SER A 167 -0.04 -8.79 -43.59
CA SER A 167 0.43 -9.04 -44.96
C SER A 167 1.28 -10.31 -45.10
N ALA A 168 2.00 -10.71 -44.05
CA ALA A 168 2.82 -11.92 -44.04
C ALA A 168 1.95 -13.19 -43.86
N GLU A 169 0.92 -13.12 -43.03
CA GLU A 169 -0.08 -14.18 -42.85
C GLU A 169 -0.91 -14.36 -44.13
N ALA A 170 -1.33 -13.26 -44.77
CA ALA A 170 -2.05 -13.31 -46.04
C ALA A 170 -1.23 -13.95 -47.19
N ASN A 171 0.10 -13.81 -47.18
CA ASN A 171 0.98 -14.46 -48.14
C ASN A 171 1.22 -15.94 -47.83
N GLN A 172 1.10 -16.38 -46.57
CA GLN A 172 1.19 -17.79 -46.19
C GLN A 172 -0.11 -18.56 -46.49
N GLU A 173 -1.27 -17.89 -46.40
CA GLU A 173 -2.56 -18.48 -46.76
C GLU A 173 -2.75 -18.69 -48.28
N GLN A 174 -1.98 -17.99 -49.15
CA GLN A 174 -2.05 -18.20 -50.60
C GLN A 174 -1.45 -19.54 -51.08
N ASP A 175 -0.65 -20.23 -50.26
CA ASP A 175 -0.08 -21.55 -50.59
C ASP A 175 -0.88 -22.74 -50.01
N ALA A 176 -1.97 -22.49 -49.28
CA ALA A 176 -2.85 -23.53 -48.75
C ALA A 176 -4.30 -23.35 -49.23
N SER A 177 -4.71 -24.13 -50.23
CA SER A 177 -6.08 -24.17 -50.72
C SER A 177 -7.03 -24.89 -49.75
N ASP A 178 -7.49 -24.22 -48.69
CA ASP A 178 -8.62 -24.72 -47.90
C ASP A 178 -9.63 -23.59 -47.64
N ALA A 179 -10.86 -23.79 -48.10
CA ALA A 179 -11.94 -22.82 -47.97
C ALA A 179 -12.41 -22.71 -46.50
N PRO A 180 -12.79 -21.52 -46.00
CA PRO A 180 -13.19 -21.35 -44.60
C PRO A 180 -14.47 -22.17 -44.30
N LYS A 181 -14.36 -23.14 -43.39
CA LYS A 181 -15.51 -23.90 -42.87
C LYS A 181 -16.21 -23.10 -41.76
N PRO A 182 -17.53 -22.89 -41.82
CA PRO A 182 -18.26 -22.21 -40.75
C PRO A 182 -18.30 -23.09 -39.50
N THR A 183 -17.94 -22.52 -38.34
CA THR A 183 -18.10 -23.17 -37.03
C THR A 183 -19.49 -22.85 -36.46
N THR A 184 -20.29 -23.90 -36.25
CA THR A 184 -21.59 -23.83 -35.56
C THR A 184 -21.39 -23.99 -34.06
N VAL A 185 -21.84 -23.03 -33.26
CA VAL A 185 -21.82 -23.15 -31.78
C VAL A 185 -23.26 -23.25 -31.28
N THR A 186 -23.55 -24.26 -30.47
CA THR A 186 -24.89 -24.46 -29.87
C THR A 186 -24.95 -23.69 -28.55
N ARG A 187 -25.76 -22.64 -28.47
CA ARG A 187 -25.99 -21.86 -27.25
C ARG A 187 -27.39 -22.11 -26.73
N VAL A 188 -27.51 -22.42 -25.44
CA VAL A 188 -28.81 -22.58 -24.78
C VAL A 188 -29.34 -21.20 -24.40
N ARG A 189 -30.54 -20.86 -24.87
CA ARG A 189 -31.20 -19.60 -24.55
C ARG A 189 -31.76 -19.63 -23.12
N ALA A 190 -32.12 -18.46 -22.59
CA ALA A 190 -32.71 -18.32 -21.25
C ALA A 190 -34.03 -19.12 -21.05
N ASP A 191 -34.64 -19.58 -22.15
CA ASP A 191 -35.82 -20.45 -22.18
C ASP A 191 -35.50 -21.96 -22.20
N GLY A 192 -34.21 -22.35 -22.16
CA GLY A 192 -33.77 -23.74 -22.18
C GLY A 192 -33.73 -24.38 -23.57
N THR A 193 -34.03 -23.63 -24.64
CA THR A 193 -33.99 -24.13 -26.01
C THR A 193 -32.58 -24.03 -26.59
N TYR A 194 -32.12 -25.09 -27.25
CA TYR A 194 -30.82 -25.12 -27.94
C TYR A 194 -30.93 -24.37 -29.28
N ALA A 195 -30.17 -23.28 -29.44
CA ALA A 195 -30.05 -22.54 -30.69
C ALA A 195 -28.64 -22.71 -31.27
N THR A 196 -28.54 -23.06 -32.55
CA THR A 196 -27.26 -23.12 -33.28
C THR A 196 -27.00 -21.78 -33.96
N GLU A 197 -25.93 -21.10 -33.56
CA GLU A 197 -25.46 -19.88 -34.19
C GLU A 197 -24.24 -20.19 -35.06
N THR A 198 -24.33 -19.90 -36.37
CA THR A 198 -23.20 -19.95 -37.31
C THR A 198 -22.51 -18.61 -37.33
N ALA A 199 -21.31 -18.53 -36.74
CA ALA A 199 -20.48 -17.32 -36.79
C ALA A 199 -19.33 -17.50 -37.80
N PHE A 200 -19.17 -16.55 -38.71
CA PHE A 200 -17.94 -16.40 -39.50
C PHE A 200 -16.91 -15.66 -38.62
N SER A 201 -16.17 -16.40 -37.80
CA SER A 201 -15.20 -15.86 -36.84
C SER A 201 -13.74 -15.92 -37.33
N ALA A 202 -13.49 -16.32 -38.58
CA ALA A 202 -12.13 -16.48 -39.12
C ALA A 202 -11.35 -15.15 -39.15
N GLU A 203 -11.96 -14.06 -39.62
CA GLU A 203 -11.30 -12.74 -39.74
C GLU A 203 -11.03 -12.07 -38.38
N ALA A 204 -11.88 -12.29 -37.38
CA ALA A 204 -11.69 -11.75 -36.03
C ALA A 204 -10.59 -12.50 -35.26
N ASN A 205 -10.42 -13.81 -35.53
CA ASN A 205 -9.42 -14.64 -34.87
C ASN A 205 -8.01 -14.43 -35.44
N SER A 206 -7.87 -14.21 -36.75
CA SER A 206 -6.57 -13.87 -37.37
C SER A 206 -6.09 -12.48 -36.97
N ALA A 207 -6.95 -11.46 -37.01
CA ALA A 207 -6.60 -10.11 -36.55
C ALA A 207 -6.28 -10.06 -35.04
N ALA A 208 -6.95 -10.87 -34.22
CA ALA A 208 -6.64 -10.99 -32.79
C ALA A 208 -5.30 -11.73 -32.56
N ALA A 209 -4.98 -12.75 -33.37
CA ALA A 209 -3.73 -13.49 -33.29
C ALA A 209 -2.52 -12.62 -33.74
N ALA A 210 -2.65 -11.89 -34.85
CA ALA A 210 -1.65 -10.92 -35.29
C ALA A 210 -1.44 -9.81 -34.24
N LEU A 211 -2.51 -9.28 -33.64
CA LEU A 211 -2.40 -8.30 -32.56
C LEU A 211 -1.72 -8.87 -31.30
N GLN A 212 -1.93 -10.15 -30.97
CA GLN A 212 -1.20 -10.83 -29.89
C GLN A 212 0.28 -11.07 -30.23
N ALA A 213 0.60 -11.39 -31.48
CA ALA A 213 1.97 -11.55 -31.95
C ALA A 213 2.74 -10.23 -31.91
N VAL A 214 2.14 -9.11 -32.32
CA VAL A 214 2.71 -7.75 -32.16
C VAL A 214 2.91 -7.41 -30.68
N LYS A 215 1.98 -7.78 -29.78
CA LYS A 215 2.12 -7.53 -28.33
C LYS A 215 3.27 -8.33 -27.70
N THR A 216 3.60 -9.49 -28.23
CA THR A 216 4.61 -10.41 -27.68
C THR A 216 6.01 -10.21 -28.27
N ALA A 217 6.16 -9.36 -29.30
CA ALA A 217 7.44 -9.08 -29.92
C ALA A 217 8.45 -8.44 -28.93
N VAL A 218 9.74 -8.74 -29.10
CA VAL A 218 10.82 -8.16 -28.29
C VAL A 218 10.91 -6.66 -28.57
N LYS A 219 10.38 -5.86 -27.64
CA LYS A 219 10.39 -4.41 -27.72
C LYS A 219 11.42 -3.82 -26.76
N PRO A 220 11.93 -2.61 -27.05
CA PRO A 220 12.75 -1.86 -26.11
C PRO A 220 12.08 -1.78 -24.71
N PRO A 221 12.85 -1.79 -23.61
CA PRO A 221 12.32 -2.00 -22.26
C PRO A 221 11.22 -1.02 -21.86
N LEU A 222 11.41 0.28 -22.10
CA LEU A 222 10.44 1.31 -21.74
C LEU A 222 9.18 1.25 -22.62
N ARG A 223 9.33 0.91 -23.91
CA ARG A 223 8.19 0.68 -24.80
C ARG A 223 7.36 -0.52 -24.35
N SER A 224 8.02 -1.60 -23.94
CA SER A 224 7.36 -2.78 -23.40
C SER A 224 6.55 -2.44 -22.14
N LEU A 225 7.15 -1.70 -21.20
CA LEU A 225 6.46 -1.26 -19.96
C LEU A 225 5.22 -0.41 -20.23
N ILE A 226 5.30 0.55 -21.17
CA ILE A 226 4.17 1.41 -21.53
C ILE A 226 3.05 0.58 -22.20
N LEU A 227 3.39 -0.36 -23.09
CA LEU A 227 2.41 -1.23 -23.74
C LEU A 227 1.77 -2.23 -22.78
N LEU A 228 2.49 -2.67 -21.76
CA LEU A 228 1.97 -3.52 -20.68
C LEU A 228 1.06 -2.77 -19.70
N GLY A 229 0.86 -1.46 -19.88
CA GLY A 229 -0.08 -0.66 -19.08
C GLY A 229 0.53 0.03 -17.86
N ASP A 230 1.86 0.07 -17.71
CA ASP A 230 2.51 0.87 -16.66
C ASP A 230 2.61 2.35 -17.06
N PHE A 231 1.47 3.04 -17.10
CA PHE A 231 1.41 4.46 -17.45
C PHE A 231 2.01 5.37 -16.39
N TYR A 232 2.11 4.92 -15.14
CA TYR A 232 2.77 5.69 -14.09
C TYR A 232 4.25 5.92 -14.42
N THR A 233 4.96 4.92 -14.97
CA THR A 233 6.33 5.14 -15.50
C THR A 233 6.36 6.16 -16.65
N GLY A 234 5.30 6.22 -17.47
CA GLY A 234 5.11 7.25 -18.50
C GLY A 234 4.95 8.66 -17.94
N THR A 235 4.23 8.84 -16.82
CA THR A 235 4.11 10.16 -16.15
C THR A 235 5.44 10.66 -15.60
N VAL A 236 6.27 9.76 -15.06
CA VAL A 236 7.61 10.09 -14.55
C VAL A 236 8.52 10.48 -15.70
N LEU A 237 8.44 9.77 -16.83
CA LEU A 237 9.14 10.14 -18.06
C LEU A 237 8.73 11.52 -18.57
N ALA A 238 7.43 11.84 -18.58
CA ALA A 238 6.95 13.17 -18.99
C ALA A 238 7.57 14.27 -18.12
N SER A 239 7.56 14.08 -16.79
CA SER A 239 8.16 15.03 -15.85
C SER A 239 9.67 15.19 -16.05
N THR A 240 10.39 14.12 -16.40
CA THR A 240 11.84 14.18 -16.59
C THR A 240 12.22 14.83 -17.91
N LEU A 241 11.44 14.58 -18.97
CA LEU A 241 11.59 15.29 -20.25
C LEU A 241 11.37 16.80 -20.08
N VAL A 242 10.38 17.23 -19.30
CA VAL A 242 10.16 18.66 -18.99
C VAL A 242 11.40 19.26 -18.33
N LYS A 243 11.95 18.62 -17.30
CA LYS A 243 13.17 19.07 -16.60
C LYS A 243 14.37 19.17 -17.53
N LEU A 244 14.60 18.15 -18.36
CA LEU A 244 15.71 18.14 -19.32
C LEU A 244 15.59 19.27 -20.35
N VAL A 245 14.39 19.51 -20.89
CA VAL A 245 14.13 20.61 -21.84
C VAL A 245 14.32 21.98 -21.19
N MET A 246 13.82 22.17 -19.96
CA MET A 246 13.99 23.43 -19.22
C MET A 246 15.46 23.71 -18.90
N ARG A 247 16.22 22.71 -18.43
CA ARG A 247 17.67 22.85 -18.17
C ARG A 247 18.46 23.12 -19.45
N PHE A 248 18.10 22.45 -20.55
CA PHE A 248 18.73 22.71 -21.84
C PHE A 248 18.47 24.13 -22.31
N ARG A 249 17.27 24.67 -22.06
CA ARG A 249 16.93 26.07 -22.38
C ARG A 249 17.79 27.07 -21.62
N GLU A 250 18.04 26.85 -20.32
CA GLU A 250 18.87 27.73 -19.49
C GLU A 250 20.35 27.71 -19.92
N LYS A 251 20.88 26.55 -20.27
CA LYS A 251 22.33 26.37 -20.51
C LYS A 251 22.76 26.48 -21.97
N SER A 252 21.88 26.15 -22.91
CA SER A 252 22.19 26.21 -24.34
C SER A 252 21.96 27.61 -24.92
N LYS A 253 22.77 28.03 -25.88
CA LYS A 253 22.58 29.27 -26.65
C LYS A 253 21.93 29.03 -28.02
N ASP A 254 21.79 27.76 -28.43
CA ASP A 254 21.27 27.40 -29.75
C ASP A 254 19.73 27.26 -29.75
N SER A 255 19.05 28.25 -30.31
CA SER A 255 17.58 28.29 -30.43
C SER A 255 17.02 27.12 -31.27
N LYS A 256 17.73 26.67 -32.32
CA LYS A 256 17.25 25.56 -33.15
C LYS A 256 17.27 24.25 -32.38
N ALA A 257 18.35 23.98 -31.65
CA ALA A 257 18.45 22.81 -30.79
C ALA A 257 17.41 22.83 -29.65
N LYS A 258 17.14 24.00 -29.04
CA LYS A 258 16.08 24.15 -28.02
C LYS A 258 14.72 23.73 -28.57
N ASN A 259 14.36 24.23 -29.76
CA ASN A 259 13.08 23.93 -30.38
C ASN A 259 12.97 22.47 -30.85
N ALA A 260 14.06 21.90 -31.38
CA ALA A 260 14.10 20.50 -31.76
C ALA A 260 13.87 19.56 -30.56
N LEU A 261 14.57 19.79 -29.45
CA LEU A 261 14.41 18.97 -28.23
C LEU A 261 13.02 19.14 -27.60
N ARG A 262 12.48 20.37 -27.59
CA ARG A 262 11.11 20.64 -27.14
C ARG A 262 10.09 19.87 -27.98
N ALA A 263 10.20 19.93 -29.30
CA ALA A 263 9.30 19.22 -30.21
C ALA A 263 9.40 17.70 -30.06
N GLU A 264 10.62 17.17 -29.90
CA GLU A 264 10.85 15.75 -29.68
C GLU A 264 10.24 15.26 -28.35
N ALA A 265 10.43 16.00 -27.26
CA ALA A 265 9.83 15.68 -25.96
C ALA A 265 8.29 15.70 -26.01
N MET A 266 7.70 16.71 -26.67
CA MET A 266 6.24 16.78 -26.89
C MET A 266 5.73 15.63 -27.76
N LEU A 267 6.49 15.22 -28.78
CA LEU A 267 6.13 14.10 -29.63
C LEU A 267 6.13 12.76 -28.85
N ILE A 268 7.10 12.57 -27.96
CA ILE A 268 7.16 11.38 -27.09
C ILE A 268 5.93 11.35 -26.16
N MET A 269 5.65 12.44 -25.47
CA MET A 269 4.53 12.51 -24.52
C MET A 269 3.16 12.29 -25.20
N THR A 270 2.92 12.96 -26.33
CA THR A 270 1.68 12.77 -27.10
C THR A 270 1.55 11.36 -27.67
N SER A 271 2.66 10.71 -28.03
CA SER A 271 2.67 9.32 -28.48
C SER A 271 2.25 8.35 -27.37
N ILE A 272 2.67 8.59 -26.12
CA ILE A 272 2.30 7.76 -24.97
C ILE A 272 0.80 7.84 -24.70
N VAL A 273 0.22 9.06 -24.71
CA VAL A 273 -1.22 9.26 -24.52
C VAL A 273 -2.01 8.56 -25.62
N ARG A 274 -1.61 8.70 -26.89
CA ARG A 274 -2.30 8.05 -28.02
C ARG A 274 -2.22 6.53 -27.97
N VAL A 275 -1.08 5.97 -27.57
CA VAL A 275 -0.94 4.51 -27.40
C VAL A 275 -1.79 4.02 -26.23
N GLY A 276 -1.84 4.76 -25.13
CA GLY A 276 -2.66 4.43 -23.97
C GLY A 276 -4.17 4.43 -24.25
N GLN A 277 -4.62 5.20 -25.25
CA GLN A 277 -6.01 5.21 -25.73
C GLN A 277 -6.29 4.17 -26.83
N SER A 278 -5.26 3.44 -27.30
CA SER A 278 -5.36 2.51 -28.42
C SER A 278 -5.55 1.05 -27.97
N LYS A 279 -5.94 0.18 -28.91
CA LYS A 279 -6.12 -1.26 -28.68
C LYS A 279 -4.80 -2.01 -28.42
N PHE A 280 -3.65 -1.36 -28.64
CA PHE A 280 -2.32 -1.94 -28.49
C PHE A 280 -1.86 -2.01 -27.04
N ALA A 281 -2.38 -1.14 -26.17
CA ALA A 281 -2.09 -1.22 -24.74
C ALA A 281 -2.82 -2.41 -24.10
N ALA A 282 -2.21 -3.01 -23.09
CA ALA A 282 -2.80 -4.10 -22.31
C ALA A 282 -3.94 -3.61 -21.40
N ALA A 283 -3.78 -2.40 -20.84
CA ALA A 283 -4.79 -1.67 -20.10
C ALA A 283 -4.94 -0.27 -20.72
N PRO A 284 -6.15 0.33 -20.72
CA PRO A 284 -6.32 1.73 -21.10
C PRO A 284 -5.59 2.65 -20.12
N ILE A 285 -5.17 3.82 -20.59
CA ILE A 285 -4.55 4.83 -19.74
C ILE A 285 -5.52 5.33 -18.66
N ASP A 286 -5.04 5.41 -17.42
CA ASP A 286 -5.76 6.02 -16.32
C ASP A 286 -5.88 7.54 -16.52
N GLU A 287 -7.00 8.10 -16.07
CA GLU A 287 -7.31 9.53 -16.26
C GLU A 287 -6.26 10.43 -15.59
N ASP A 288 -5.82 10.08 -14.38
CA ASP A 288 -4.74 10.76 -13.63
C ASP A 288 -3.42 10.81 -14.43
N SER A 289 -2.97 9.69 -14.98
CA SER A 289 -1.74 9.66 -15.77
C SER A 289 -1.88 10.45 -17.07
N GLN A 290 -3.06 10.39 -17.71
CA GLN A 290 -3.34 11.19 -18.89
C GLN A 290 -3.29 12.69 -18.56
N GLU A 291 -3.97 13.13 -17.50
CA GLU A 291 -4.00 14.53 -17.08
C GLU A 291 -2.60 15.05 -16.73
N ARG A 292 -1.80 14.26 -15.98
CA ARG A 292 -0.42 14.63 -15.64
C ARG A 292 0.48 14.77 -16.87
N ILE A 293 0.40 13.83 -17.82
CA ILE A 293 1.19 13.90 -19.05
C ILE A 293 0.74 15.10 -19.90
N MET A 294 -0.57 15.35 -20.00
CA MET A 294 -1.10 16.49 -20.74
C MET A 294 -0.73 17.83 -20.09
N THR A 295 -0.70 17.91 -18.76
CA THR A 295 -0.19 19.07 -18.03
C THR A 295 1.28 19.32 -18.36
N CYS A 296 2.11 18.27 -18.41
CA CYS A 296 3.51 18.39 -18.83
C CYS A 296 3.66 18.89 -20.28
N VAL A 297 2.80 18.41 -21.20
CA VAL A 297 2.76 18.89 -22.59
C VAL A 297 2.34 20.36 -22.66
N GLN A 298 1.33 20.75 -21.89
CA GLN A 298 0.85 22.13 -21.83
C GLN A 298 1.94 23.06 -21.28
N THR A 299 2.63 22.65 -20.20
CA THR A 299 3.79 23.36 -19.67
C THR A 299 4.86 23.55 -20.73
N LEU A 300 5.20 22.50 -21.50
CA LEU A 300 6.12 22.66 -22.62
C LEU A 300 5.56 23.51 -23.76
N ALA A 301 4.25 23.60 -23.96
CA ALA A 301 3.63 24.40 -25.01
C ALA A 301 3.56 25.90 -24.64
N THR A 302 3.35 26.22 -23.37
CA THR A 302 3.27 27.59 -22.86
C THR A 302 4.63 28.19 -22.51
N LEU A 303 5.70 27.39 -22.54
CA LEU A 303 7.08 27.86 -22.34
C LEU A 303 7.39 29.09 -23.22
N PRO A 304 7.68 30.26 -22.60
CA PRO A 304 7.96 31.48 -23.34
C PRO A 304 9.26 31.35 -24.13
N SER A 305 9.24 31.81 -25.38
CA SER A 305 10.42 31.83 -26.26
C SER A 305 11.49 32.83 -25.79
N ASP A 306 11.10 33.83 -25.01
CA ASP A 306 11.98 34.88 -24.50
C ASP A 306 12.68 34.45 -23.19
N GLU A 307 13.98 34.74 -23.09
CA GLU A 307 14.85 34.41 -21.95
C GLU A 307 14.64 35.33 -20.73
N VAL A 308 13.71 36.30 -20.81
CA VAL A 308 13.61 37.44 -19.87
C VAL A 308 12.49 37.28 -18.83
N ALA A 309 11.48 36.45 -19.10
CA ALA A 309 10.43 36.17 -18.12
C ALA A 309 10.94 35.13 -17.11
N LYS A 310 10.98 35.49 -15.82
CA LYS A 310 11.15 34.50 -14.75
C LYS A 310 10.03 33.48 -14.88
N ASP A 311 10.42 32.27 -15.21
CA ASP A 311 9.50 31.18 -15.40
C ASP A 311 9.29 30.52 -14.05
N GLU A 312 8.30 30.99 -13.30
CA GLU A 312 7.94 30.45 -11.98
C GLU A 312 7.70 28.93 -12.07
N ILE A 313 7.26 28.43 -13.22
CA ILE A 313 7.07 26.99 -13.47
C ILE A 313 8.42 26.28 -13.60
N ALA A 314 9.42 26.89 -14.24
CA ALA A 314 10.77 26.33 -14.28
C ALA A 314 11.39 26.24 -12.88
N ASP A 315 11.16 27.23 -12.02
CA ASP A 315 11.62 27.19 -10.63
C ASP A 315 10.98 26.03 -9.84
N VAL A 316 9.69 25.77 -10.04
CA VAL A 316 9.00 24.62 -9.43
C VAL A 316 9.63 23.29 -9.88
N PHE A 317 9.87 23.12 -11.19
CA PHE A 317 10.40 21.86 -11.74
C PHE A 317 11.90 21.65 -11.51
N LEU A 318 12.70 22.71 -11.37
CA LEU A 318 14.16 22.62 -11.28
C LEU A 318 14.69 22.76 -9.85
N HIS A 319 14.08 23.64 -9.04
CA HIS A 319 14.57 24.00 -7.72
C HIS A 319 13.70 23.40 -6.61
N ASP A 320 12.38 23.58 -6.66
CA ASP A 320 11.50 23.16 -5.57
C ASP A 320 11.41 21.64 -5.42
N THR A 321 11.39 20.88 -6.52
CA THR A 321 11.39 19.40 -6.45
C THR A 321 12.65 18.86 -5.78
N LYS A 322 13.80 19.46 -6.09
CA LYS A 322 15.08 19.09 -5.47
C LYS A 322 15.14 19.50 -4.01
N ALA A 323 14.68 20.72 -3.68
CA ALA A 323 14.64 21.21 -2.31
C ALA A 323 13.69 20.39 -1.42
N ALA A 324 12.54 19.97 -1.95
CA ALA A 324 11.61 19.08 -1.26
C ALA A 324 12.25 17.71 -0.97
N TYR A 325 12.98 17.16 -1.94
CA TYR A 325 13.70 15.90 -1.74
C TYR A 325 14.81 16.04 -0.69
N ALA A 326 15.60 17.11 -0.73
CA ALA A 326 16.64 17.37 0.27
C ALA A 326 16.05 17.43 1.70
N LYS A 327 14.91 18.11 1.87
CA LYS A 327 14.18 18.14 3.15
C LYS A 327 13.71 16.77 3.59
N MET A 328 13.23 15.94 2.66
CA MET A 328 12.79 14.57 2.94
C MET A 328 13.95 13.69 3.42
N VAL A 329 15.12 13.78 2.77
CA VAL A 329 16.32 13.04 3.17
C VAL A 329 16.76 13.45 4.59
N VAL A 330 16.81 14.76 4.88
CA VAL A 330 17.15 15.25 6.23
C VAL A 330 16.12 14.80 7.29
N ALA A 331 14.84 14.80 6.95
CA ALA A 331 13.79 14.32 7.86
C ALA A 331 13.90 12.81 8.12
N GLU A 332 14.26 12.04 7.09
CA GLU A 332 14.47 10.60 7.20
C GLU A 332 15.71 10.29 8.05
N GLU A 333 16.81 11.01 7.87
CA GLU A 333 18.00 10.93 8.74
C GLU A 333 17.68 11.29 10.18
N ARG A 334 16.90 12.37 10.40
CA ARG A 334 16.45 12.75 11.74
C ARG A 334 15.62 11.64 12.37
N ASN A 335 14.69 11.04 11.63
CA ASN A 335 13.87 9.94 12.13
C ASN A 335 14.72 8.70 12.45
N GLN A 336 15.71 8.38 11.62
CA GLN A 336 16.65 7.28 11.86
C GLN A 336 17.52 7.56 13.10
N ALA A 337 18.02 8.79 13.25
CA ALA A 337 18.78 9.23 14.40
C ALA A 337 17.93 9.23 15.68
N GLU A 338 16.66 9.64 15.63
CA GLU A 338 15.73 9.57 16.76
C GLU A 338 15.41 8.12 17.15
N LYS A 339 15.27 7.22 16.18
CA LYS A 339 15.13 5.77 16.45
C LYS A 339 16.40 5.20 17.09
N ALA A 340 17.58 5.54 16.56
CA ALA A 340 18.86 5.13 17.14
C ALA A 340 19.07 5.72 18.54
N ALA A 341 18.70 6.98 18.77
CA ALA A 341 18.76 7.64 20.07
C ALA A 341 17.77 7.04 21.07
N LYS A 342 16.56 6.64 20.64
CA LYS A 342 15.61 5.89 21.47
C LYS A 342 16.16 4.51 21.85
N GLY A 343 16.89 3.84 20.95
CA GLY A 343 17.64 2.61 21.26
C GLY A 343 18.83 2.83 22.20
N SER A 344 19.52 3.97 22.09
CA SER A 344 20.64 4.35 22.96
C SER A 344 20.22 4.94 24.31
N LYS A 345 18.96 5.33 24.49
CA LYS A 345 18.35 5.74 25.77
C LYS A 345 18.00 4.52 26.64
N THR A 346 18.88 3.55 26.67
CA THR A 346 18.99 2.68 27.84
C THR A 346 19.44 3.59 28.97
N ALA A 347 18.54 3.83 29.93
CA ALA A 347 18.75 4.78 31.02
C ALA A 347 20.09 4.49 31.70
N LYS A 348 21.07 5.40 31.54
CA LYS A 348 22.25 5.42 32.40
C LYS A 348 21.79 5.95 33.75
N VAL A 349 21.18 5.09 34.56
CA VAL A 349 20.87 5.42 35.96
C VAL A 349 22.21 5.52 36.69
N GLN A 350 22.54 6.71 37.17
CA GLN A 350 23.63 6.88 38.14
C GLN A 350 23.11 6.45 39.50
N ALA A 351 23.95 5.76 40.28
CA ALA A 351 23.55 5.16 41.57
C ALA A 351 23.07 6.20 42.61
N ASP A 352 23.40 7.47 42.42
CA ASP A 352 23.13 8.56 43.38
C ASP A 352 21.89 9.42 43.04
N ASP A 353 21.10 9.09 42.01
CA ASP A 353 19.89 9.85 41.68
C ASP A 353 18.79 9.67 42.75
N VAL A 354 18.26 10.78 43.26
CA VAL A 354 17.31 10.81 44.37
C VAL A 354 15.90 10.41 43.91
N ILE A 355 15.32 9.42 44.59
CA ILE A 355 13.95 8.96 44.35
C ILE A 355 12.95 10.00 44.87
N SER A 356 12.18 10.63 43.97
CA SER A 356 11.13 11.57 44.33
C SER A 356 9.81 10.86 44.62
N PHE A 357 9.38 10.84 45.89
CA PHE A 357 8.11 10.25 46.31
C PHE A 357 6.98 11.29 46.25
N ARG A 358 5.93 11.01 45.46
CA ARG A 358 4.73 11.85 45.29
C ARG A 358 4.05 12.21 46.63
N GLN A 359 4.08 11.31 47.60
CA GLN A 359 3.45 11.48 48.93
C GLN A 359 4.23 12.43 49.87
N PHE A 360 5.50 12.74 49.56
CA PHE A 360 6.35 13.62 50.37
C PHE A 360 6.52 15.03 49.76
N LYS A 361 5.75 15.36 48.72
CA LYS A 361 5.66 16.76 48.27
C LYS A 361 4.92 17.57 49.33
N LYS A 362 5.68 18.39 50.05
CA LYS A 362 5.19 19.27 51.10
C LYS A 362 4.24 20.31 50.51
N ASP A 363 3.09 20.43 51.13
CA ASP A 363 1.91 21.23 50.75
C ASP A 363 2.16 22.73 50.92
N SER A 364 3.05 23.27 50.10
CA SER A 364 3.35 24.70 50.03
C SER A 364 3.63 25.03 48.58
N LEU A 365 2.56 25.20 47.80
CA LEU A 365 2.40 26.10 46.65
C LEU A 365 1.12 25.68 45.91
N ALA A 366 -0.03 25.99 46.53
CA ALA A 366 -1.37 25.78 46.01
C ALA A 366 -1.73 26.80 44.91
N ALA A 367 -0.91 26.88 43.85
CA ALA A 367 -1.20 27.74 42.69
C ALA A 367 -1.10 27.03 41.34
N GLU A 368 -0.56 25.80 41.27
CA GLU A 368 -0.45 25.04 40.01
C GLU A 368 -1.22 23.70 40.03
N ALA A 369 -1.99 23.43 41.09
CA ALA A 369 -2.76 22.18 41.25
C ALA A 369 -4.25 22.32 40.92
N GLY A 370 -4.66 23.39 40.23
CA GLY A 370 -6.06 23.59 39.80
C GLY A 370 -6.52 22.56 38.77
N ASP A 371 -5.60 22.04 37.95
CA ASP A 371 -5.94 21.22 36.77
C ASP A 371 -6.21 19.74 37.09
N ASP A 372 -5.63 19.20 38.18
CA ASP A 372 -5.78 17.79 38.53
C ASP A 372 -7.03 17.53 39.40
N TYR A 373 -7.42 18.48 40.26
CA TYR A 373 -8.60 18.32 41.12
C TYR A 373 -9.92 18.45 40.36
N GLU A 374 -9.98 19.34 39.35
CA GLU A 374 -11.15 19.47 38.47
C GLU A 374 -11.32 18.23 37.57
N LYS A 375 -10.21 17.64 37.09
CA LYS A 375 -10.24 16.39 36.31
C LYS A 375 -10.77 15.20 37.12
N GLU A 376 -10.36 15.08 38.39
CA GLU A 376 -10.81 14.01 39.27
C GLU A 376 -12.27 14.20 39.71
N LEU A 377 -12.72 15.43 39.96
CA LEU A 377 -14.11 15.73 40.29
C LEU A 377 -15.05 15.44 39.11
N THR A 378 -14.63 15.77 37.88
CA THR A 378 -15.41 15.53 36.66
C THR A 378 -15.48 14.03 36.30
N SER A 379 -14.42 13.28 36.59
CA SER A 379 -14.41 11.82 36.42
C SER A 379 -15.30 11.10 37.45
N ALA A 380 -15.54 11.69 38.62
CA ALA A 380 -16.34 11.11 39.69
C ALA A 380 -17.84 11.40 39.58
N THR A 381 -18.25 12.51 38.95
CA THR A 381 -19.66 12.94 38.86
C THR A 381 -20.39 12.45 37.61
N GLY A 382 -19.70 11.83 36.65
CA GLY A 382 -20.33 11.16 35.49
C GLY A 382 -21.13 12.07 34.56
N THR A 383 -21.03 13.39 34.71
CA THR A 383 -21.68 14.39 33.86
C THR A 383 -20.67 14.83 32.81
N ALA A 384 -20.62 14.09 31.71
CA ALA A 384 -19.86 14.50 30.54
C ALA A 384 -20.51 15.76 29.95
N GLU A 385 -19.89 16.92 30.16
CA GLU A 385 -20.10 18.04 29.25
C GLU A 385 -19.63 17.61 27.87
N VAL A 386 -20.55 17.68 26.92
CA VAL A 386 -20.32 17.54 25.48
C VAL A 386 -19.43 18.72 25.05
N ASN A 387 -18.11 18.56 25.16
CA ASN A 387 -17.13 19.55 24.72
C ASN A 387 -16.43 19.12 23.42
N LYS A 388 -16.09 20.15 22.63
CA LYS A 388 -15.80 20.20 21.19
C LYS A 388 -14.66 19.31 20.65
N ASP A 389 -13.96 18.56 21.50
CA ASP A 389 -12.86 17.66 21.10
C ASP A 389 -13.32 16.36 20.43
N ASP A 390 -14.63 16.13 20.42
CA ASP A 390 -15.27 14.97 19.80
C ASP A 390 -15.23 15.05 18.25
N PHE A 391 -15.10 16.24 17.64
CA PHE A 391 -15.13 16.36 16.17
C PHE A 391 -13.88 15.78 15.48
N ILE A 392 -12.69 16.01 16.05
CA ILE A 392 -11.43 15.51 15.49
C ILE A 392 -11.32 13.98 15.69
N SER A 393 -11.75 13.50 16.85
CA SER A 393 -11.82 12.06 17.16
C SER A 393 -12.85 11.34 16.30
N LYS A 394 -13.95 12.00 15.92
CA LYS A 394 -14.93 11.49 14.96
C LYS A 394 -14.39 11.44 13.52
N LEU A 395 -13.61 12.43 13.10
CA LEU A 395 -12.97 12.41 11.77
C LEU A 395 -11.95 11.27 11.62
N GLN A 396 -11.29 10.85 12.72
CA GLN A 396 -10.43 9.67 12.72
C GLN A 396 -11.20 8.35 12.49
N ARG A 397 -12.53 8.34 12.59
CA ARG A 397 -13.39 7.15 12.38
C ARG A 397 -14.03 7.11 10.98
N VAL A 398 -13.61 7.98 10.06
CA VAL A 398 -14.02 7.92 8.65
C VAL A 398 -13.11 6.95 7.91
N LEU A 399 -13.70 5.90 7.34
CA LEU A 399 -13.02 4.88 6.55
C LEU A 399 -13.30 5.09 5.08
N GLN A 400 -12.25 5.23 4.29
CA GLN A 400 -12.35 5.30 2.84
C GLN A 400 -12.60 3.90 2.27
N LEU A 401 -13.76 3.71 1.64
CA LEU A 401 -14.16 2.41 1.10
C LEU A 401 -13.79 2.24 -0.38
N THR A 402 -13.70 3.30 -1.16
CA THR A 402 -13.26 3.27 -2.57
C THR A 402 -12.15 4.29 -2.85
N GLY A 403 -11.40 4.09 -3.92
CA GLY A 403 -10.36 5.01 -4.36
C GLY A 403 -10.93 6.28 -4.98
N PHE A 404 -10.14 7.36 -4.99
CA PHE A 404 -10.55 8.62 -5.63
C PHE A 404 -10.73 8.55 -7.14
N SER A 405 -10.23 7.47 -7.76
CA SER A 405 -10.31 7.23 -9.21
C SER A 405 -11.44 6.24 -9.58
N ASP A 406 -12.18 5.73 -8.59
CA ASP A 406 -13.30 4.82 -8.85
C ASP A 406 -14.53 5.64 -9.30
N PRO A 407 -15.35 5.15 -10.25
CA PRO A 407 -16.53 5.89 -10.75
C PRO A 407 -17.50 6.34 -9.65
N VAL A 408 -17.52 5.59 -8.54
CA VAL A 408 -18.30 5.88 -7.34
C VAL A 408 -17.36 5.99 -6.15
N HIS A 409 -17.28 7.20 -5.59
CA HIS A 409 -16.51 7.44 -4.36
C HIS A 409 -17.37 7.16 -3.14
N ALA A 410 -16.87 6.39 -2.18
CA ALA A 410 -17.58 6.00 -0.99
C ALA A 410 -16.71 6.13 0.28
N GLU A 411 -17.25 6.81 1.28
CA GLU A 411 -16.65 6.95 2.60
C GLU A 411 -17.66 6.50 3.65
N ALA A 412 -17.23 5.68 4.61
CA ALA A 412 -18.08 5.20 5.68
C ALA A 412 -17.66 5.80 7.03
N TYR A 413 -18.66 6.32 7.74
CA TYR A 413 -18.53 6.71 9.12
C TYR A 413 -19.13 5.61 10.01
N VAL A 414 -18.29 5.00 10.85
CA VAL A 414 -18.69 3.91 11.74
C VAL A 414 -19.05 4.47 13.12
N ASN A 415 -20.32 4.35 13.50
CA ASN A 415 -20.77 4.67 14.85
C ASN A 415 -21.23 3.40 15.57
N VAL A 416 -20.64 3.13 16.73
CA VAL A 416 -20.92 1.94 17.53
C VAL A 416 -21.77 2.34 18.72
N HIS A 417 -22.98 1.80 18.82
CA HIS A 417 -23.87 2.04 19.94
C HIS A 417 -24.35 0.72 20.57
N GLN A 418 -23.65 0.30 21.63
CA GLN A 418 -23.92 -0.94 22.37
C GLN A 418 -23.91 -2.19 21.46
N PHE A 419 -25.09 -2.63 21.01
CA PHE A 419 -25.27 -3.84 20.20
C PHE A 419 -25.42 -3.54 18.70
N ASP A 420 -25.60 -2.26 18.34
CA ASP A 420 -25.89 -1.84 16.97
C ASP A 420 -24.72 -1.00 16.43
N ILE A 421 -24.18 -1.41 15.29
CA ILE A 421 -23.20 -0.68 14.50
C ILE A 421 -23.97 0.04 13.40
N LEU A 422 -23.92 1.37 13.44
CA LEU A 422 -24.49 2.26 12.44
C LEU A 422 -23.37 2.67 11.49
N LEU A 423 -23.43 2.18 10.26
CA LEU A 423 -22.59 2.63 9.16
C LEU A 423 -23.33 3.73 8.41
N ASP A 424 -22.79 4.95 8.40
CA ASP A 424 -23.25 6.01 7.52
C ASP A 424 -22.29 6.12 6.34
N VAL A 425 -22.71 5.63 5.17
CA VAL A 425 -21.89 5.60 3.96
C VAL A 425 -22.29 6.74 3.06
N LEU A 426 -21.40 7.70 2.90
CA LEU A 426 -21.51 8.76 1.92
C LEU A 426 -21.06 8.23 0.57
N VAL A 427 -21.97 8.20 -0.39
CA VAL A 427 -21.69 7.79 -1.77
C VAL A 427 -21.76 9.02 -2.67
N VAL A 428 -20.75 9.21 -3.50
CA VAL A 428 -20.61 10.31 -4.45
C VAL A 428 -20.42 9.75 -5.85
N ASN A 429 -21.28 10.16 -6.78
CA ASN A 429 -21.09 9.86 -8.19
C ASN A 429 -20.00 10.80 -8.75
N GLN A 430 -18.88 10.25 -9.21
CA GLN A 430 -17.83 11.06 -9.84
C GLN A 430 -18.01 11.19 -11.36
N THR A 431 -18.98 10.46 -11.94
CA THR A 431 -19.22 10.44 -13.37
C THR A 431 -20.19 11.53 -13.84
N GLN A 432 -20.15 11.80 -15.14
CA GLN A 432 -21.10 12.69 -15.83
C GLN A 432 -22.46 12.04 -16.12
N GLU A 433 -22.61 10.75 -15.83
CA GLU A 433 -23.81 9.98 -16.11
C GLU A 433 -24.66 9.79 -14.84
N THR A 434 -25.98 9.63 -15.02
CA THR A 434 -26.87 9.26 -13.91
C THR A 434 -26.67 7.79 -13.57
N LEU A 435 -26.31 7.48 -12.33
CA LEU A 435 -26.24 6.10 -11.85
C LEU A 435 -27.62 5.68 -11.36
N GLN A 436 -28.20 4.68 -12.02
CA GLN A 436 -29.51 4.14 -11.66
C GLN A 436 -29.35 2.88 -10.82
N ASN A 437 -30.35 2.57 -10.00
CA ASN A 437 -30.39 1.37 -9.17
C ASN A 437 -29.15 1.14 -8.30
N LEU A 438 -28.49 2.22 -7.85
CA LEU A 438 -27.33 2.13 -6.98
C LEU A 438 -27.72 1.48 -5.66
N SER A 439 -27.14 0.33 -5.38
CA SER A 439 -27.36 -0.44 -4.17
C SER A 439 -26.02 -0.81 -3.54
N ILE A 440 -25.94 -0.70 -2.22
CA ILE A 440 -24.79 -1.17 -1.46
C ILE A 440 -25.17 -2.50 -0.82
N GLU A 441 -24.45 -3.56 -1.17
CA GLU A 441 -24.58 -4.86 -0.55
C GLU A 441 -23.47 -5.06 0.47
N PHE A 442 -23.82 -5.18 1.74
CA PHE A 442 -22.87 -5.59 2.79
C PHE A 442 -22.96 -7.09 3.05
N ALA A 443 -21.80 -7.72 3.15
CA ALA A 443 -21.63 -9.08 3.64
C ALA A 443 -20.76 -9.05 4.89
N THR A 444 -21.13 -9.80 5.91
CA THR A 444 -20.42 -9.83 7.18
C THR A 444 -19.77 -11.18 7.40
N LEU A 445 -18.58 -11.19 7.99
CA LEU A 445 -17.89 -12.38 8.46
C LEU A 445 -17.76 -12.32 9.98
N GLY A 446 -18.07 -13.45 10.62
CA GLY A 446 -18.25 -13.56 12.07
C GLY A 446 -19.72 -13.42 12.50
N ASP A 447 -19.95 -13.25 13.80
CA ASP A 447 -21.29 -13.17 14.43
C ASP A 447 -21.97 -11.78 14.31
N LEU A 448 -21.76 -11.12 13.17
CA LEU A 448 -22.41 -9.86 12.81
C LEU A 448 -23.62 -10.15 11.92
N LYS A 449 -24.78 -9.61 12.27
CA LYS A 449 -26.02 -9.78 11.50
C LYS A 449 -26.45 -8.46 10.88
N LEU A 450 -26.46 -8.40 9.56
CA LEU A 450 -27.07 -7.29 8.84
C LEU A 450 -28.58 -7.29 9.10
N VAL A 451 -29.10 -6.21 9.69
CA VAL A 451 -30.53 -6.09 10.03
C VAL A 451 -31.31 -5.48 8.88
N GLU A 452 -30.73 -4.49 8.21
CA GLU A 452 -31.38 -3.72 7.16
C GLU A 452 -30.51 -3.71 5.91
N ARG A 453 -31.08 -4.14 4.77
CA ARG A 453 -30.43 -4.00 3.47
C ARG A 453 -30.71 -2.60 2.94
N PRO A 454 -29.69 -1.83 2.54
CA PRO A 454 -29.89 -0.53 1.92
C PRO A 454 -30.86 -0.60 0.73
N SER A 455 -31.75 0.38 0.60
CA SER A 455 -32.61 0.53 -0.57
C SER A 455 -31.80 0.96 -1.80
N ASN A 456 -32.38 0.76 -2.99
CA ASN A 456 -31.78 1.26 -4.22
C ASN A 456 -31.97 2.77 -4.32
N TYR A 457 -30.92 3.48 -4.72
CA TYR A 457 -30.91 4.92 -4.94
C TYR A 457 -30.57 5.25 -6.40
N THR A 458 -30.95 6.45 -6.86
CA THR A 458 -30.53 6.98 -8.15
C THR A 458 -29.75 8.25 -7.90
N LEU A 459 -28.50 8.30 -8.36
CA LEU A 459 -27.61 9.44 -8.20
C LEU A 459 -27.53 10.25 -9.50
N ALA A 460 -27.74 11.56 -9.39
CA ALA A 460 -27.46 12.48 -10.47
C ALA A 460 -25.95 12.57 -10.75
N PRO A 461 -25.52 13.05 -11.94
CA PRO A 461 -24.11 13.36 -12.21
C PRO A 461 -23.54 14.26 -11.14
N TYR A 462 -22.37 13.92 -10.59
CA TYR A 462 -21.73 14.66 -9.48
C TYR A 462 -22.57 14.80 -8.20
N GLY A 463 -23.66 14.05 -8.09
CA GLY A 463 -24.53 14.03 -6.92
C GLY A 463 -23.97 13.13 -5.81
N PHE A 464 -24.36 13.42 -4.57
CA PHE A 464 -24.00 12.63 -3.41
C PHE A 464 -25.25 12.22 -2.61
N GLN A 465 -25.17 11.08 -1.92
CA GLN A 465 -26.22 10.58 -1.04
C GLN A 465 -25.59 9.87 0.16
N SER A 466 -26.13 10.12 1.36
CA SER A 466 -25.79 9.36 2.56
C SER A 466 -26.73 8.16 2.69
N ILE A 467 -26.16 6.98 2.86
CA ILE A 467 -26.86 5.70 3.00
C ILE A 467 -26.51 5.11 4.36
N LYS A 468 -27.53 4.88 5.19
CA LYS A 468 -27.35 4.31 6.52
C LYS A 468 -27.62 2.81 6.50
N ALA A 469 -26.70 2.03 7.07
CA ALA A 469 -26.85 0.60 7.26
C ALA A 469 -26.66 0.25 8.74
N THR A 470 -27.59 -0.54 9.29
CA THR A 470 -27.55 -0.99 10.68
C THR A 470 -27.16 -2.46 10.73
N ILE A 471 -26.05 -2.76 11.41
CA ILE A 471 -25.54 -4.11 11.62
C ILE A 471 -25.59 -4.40 13.12
N LYS A 472 -26.24 -5.51 13.48
CA LYS A 472 -26.33 -5.93 14.88
C LYS A 472 -25.22 -6.91 15.23
N VAL A 473 -24.53 -6.63 16.32
CA VAL A 473 -23.49 -7.48 16.89
C VAL A 473 -24.16 -8.52 17.77
N SER A 474 -24.02 -9.80 17.44
CA SER A 474 -24.59 -10.90 18.24
C SER A 474 -23.60 -11.46 19.26
N SER A 475 -22.30 -11.26 19.04
CA SER A 475 -21.20 -11.80 19.85
C SER A 475 -20.00 -10.86 19.79
N THR A 476 -19.12 -10.93 20.79
CA THR A 476 -17.84 -10.24 20.81
C THR A 476 -16.80 -11.05 20.03
N GLU A 477 -17.00 -11.19 18.73
CA GLU A 477 -15.95 -11.65 17.83
C GLU A 477 -15.48 -10.49 16.95
N THR A 478 -14.20 -10.47 16.59
CA THR A 478 -13.70 -9.55 15.57
C THR A 478 -14.43 -9.84 14.27
N GLY A 479 -15.22 -8.86 13.82
CA GLY A 479 -15.98 -8.96 12.58
C GLY A 479 -15.31 -8.19 11.46
N VAL A 480 -15.41 -8.73 10.25
CA VAL A 480 -15.05 -8.04 9.01
C VAL A 480 -16.32 -7.81 8.22
N ILE A 481 -16.52 -6.57 7.77
CA ILE A 481 -17.63 -6.21 6.89
C ILE A 481 -17.04 -5.97 5.50
N PHE A 482 -17.50 -6.77 4.56
CA PHE A 482 -17.26 -6.64 3.14
C PHE A 482 -18.44 -5.91 2.51
N GLY A 483 -18.23 -5.22 1.41
CA GLY A 483 -19.36 -4.74 0.63
C GLY A 483 -19.03 -4.48 -0.82
N ASN A 484 -20.08 -4.40 -1.62
CA ASN A 484 -20.00 -4.05 -3.03
C ASN A 484 -21.05 -2.98 -3.34
N ILE A 485 -20.71 -2.03 -4.19
CA ILE A 485 -21.66 -1.10 -4.79
C ILE A 485 -22.01 -1.62 -6.16
N ILE A 486 -23.29 -1.87 -6.39
CA ILE A 486 -23.84 -2.30 -7.68
C ILE A 486 -24.68 -1.16 -8.23
N TYR A 487 -24.46 -0.79 -9.49
CA TYR A 487 -25.25 0.24 -10.15
C TYR A 487 -25.39 -0.03 -11.65
N ASP A 488 -26.47 0.50 -12.23
CA ASP A 488 -26.75 0.46 -13.65
C ASP A 488 -26.36 1.80 -14.28
N GLY A 489 -25.41 1.78 -15.22
CA GLY A 489 -25.13 2.91 -16.10
C GLY A 489 -26.12 2.95 -17.26
N VAL A 490 -26.49 4.14 -17.73
CA VAL A 490 -27.33 4.27 -18.92
C VAL A 490 -26.46 4.00 -20.15
N GLY A 491 -26.28 2.73 -20.50
CA GLY A 491 -25.81 2.35 -21.82
C GLY A 491 -26.76 2.92 -22.90
N PRO A 492 -26.27 3.23 -24.11
CA PRO A 492 -27.09 3.83 -25.16
C PRO A 492 -28.31 2.94 -25.45
N VAL A 493 -29.49 3.51 -25.25
CA VAL A 493 -30.79 2.84 -25.35
C VAL A 493 -31.02 2.38 -26.79
N ALA A 494 -30.80 1.10 -27.06
CA ALA A 494 -31.27 0.47 -28.29
C ALA A 494 -32.76 0.11 -28.13
N GLY A 495 -33.63 0.95 -28.71
CA GLY A 495 -34.88 0.54 -29.35
C GLY A 495 -35.97 -0.10 -28.49
N SER A 496 -36.97 0.71 -28.15
CA SER A 496 -38.30 0.30 -27.66
C SER A 496 -38.96 -0.85 -28.44
N SER A 497 -39.60 -1.78 -27.73
CA SER A 497 -40.87 -2.36 -28.18
C SER A 497 -41.79 -2.68 -27.01
N SER A 498 -43.01 -2.18 -27.13
CA SER A 498 -44.09 -2.09 -26.16
C SER A 498 -44.90 -3.37 -25.93
N ALA A 499 -45.39 -3.50 -24.70
CA ALA A 499 -46.74 -3.93 -24.27
C ALA A 499 -47.25 -5.36 -24.53
N ALA A 500 -47.53 -6.07 -23.41
CA ALA A 500 -48.77 -6.80 -23.03
C ALA A 500 -48.36 -7.89 -22.01
N GLY A 501 -48.82 -7.94 -20.76
CA GLY A 501 -50.20 -8.05 -20.31
C GLY A 501 -50.52 -9.51 -19.97
N GLY A 502 -50.57 -9.90 -18.68
CA GLY A 502 -51.05 -11.23 -18.28
C GLY A 502 -50.68 -11.65 -16.86
N ALA A 503 -51.66 -11.62 -15.95
CA ALA A 503 -51.58 -12.06 -14.56
C ALA A 503 -52.03 -13.53 -14.38
N ALA A 504 -51.38 -14.26 -13.47
CA ALA A 504 -51.81 -15.44 -12.66
C ALA A 504 -50.53 -16.19 -12.21
N GLY A 505 -50.29 -16.65 -10.98
CA GLY A 505 -51.18 -17.10 -9.92
C GLY A 505 -51.05 -18.62 -9.75
N ALA A 506 -50.05 -19.14 -9.03
CA ALA A 506 -50.09 -20.51 -8.48
C ALA A 506 -49.05 -20.76 -7.37
N LYS A 507 -49.55 -21.14 -6.20
CA LYS A 507 -48.83 -21.71 -5.05
C LYS A 507 -48.43 -23.16 -5.34
N GLY A 508 -47.25 -23.59 -4.89
CA GLY A 508 -46.87 -25.01 -4.82
C GLY A 508 -45.75 -25.25 -3.81
N LYS A 509 -46.08 -25.81 -2.65
CA LYS A 509 -45.14 -26.30 -1.64
C LYS A 509 -44.54 -27.65 -2.07
N ALA A 510 -43.24 -27.85 -1.87
CA ALA A 510 -42.65 -29.17 -1.67
C ALA A 510 -41.42 -29.07 -0.74
N LYS A 511 -41.28 -30.04 0.16
CA LYS A 511 -40.38 -30.10 1.32
C LYS A 511 -39.49 -31.35 1.19
N ALA A 512 -38.20 -31.21 1.55
CA ALA A 512 -37.19 -32.24 1.88
C ALA A 512 -36.68 -33.13 0.71
N LYS A 513 -35.42 -33.60 0.61
CA LYS A 513 -34.45 -33.99 1.65
C LYS A 513 -33.02 -34.12 1.05
N ILE A 514 -32.05 -33.78 1.90
CA ILE A 514 -30.58 -33.89 1.92
C ILE A 514 -29.92 -35.05 1.12
N GLY A 515 -28.80 -34.74 0.44
CA GLY A 515 -27.79 -35.71 -0.02
C GLY A 515 -26.59 -35.11 -0.80
N SER A 516 -25.48 -34.88 -0.09
CA SER A 516 -24.06 -34.87 -0.53
C SER A 516 -23.52 -33.93 -1.64
N ASN A 517 -22.56 -33.09 -1.23
CA ASN A 517 -21.38 -32.57 -1.93
C ASN A 517 -21.49 -32.23 -3.43
N SER A 518 -21.68 -30.94 -3.71
CA SER A 518 -21.03 -30.28 -4.84
C SER A 518 -20.83 -28.79 -4.52
N VAL A 519 -19.62 -28.31 -4.79
CA VAL A 519 -19.24 -26.90 -4.74
C VAL A 519 -20.09 -26.17 -5.79
N ALA A 520 -21.16 -25.53 -5.34
CA ALA A 520 -22.04 -24.76 -6.20
C ALA A 520 -21.39 -23.41 -6.46
N ASN A 521 -20.95 -23.23 -7.71
CA ASN A 521 -20.67 -21.96 -8.35
C ASN A 521 -21.70 -20.91 -7.91
N VAL A 522 -21.19 -19.80 -7.37
CA VAL A 522 -21.96 -18.55 -7.23
C VAL A 522 -22.51 -18.22 -8.61
N THR A 523 -23.83 -18.15 -8.69
CA THR A 523 -24.58 -17.80 -9.89
C THR A 523 -24.21 -16.38 -10.29
N ALA A 524 -23.88 -16.20 -11.57
CA ALA A 524 -23.55 -14.92 -12.16
C ALA A 524 -24.67 -13.90 -11.91
N ALA A 525 -24.33 -12.80 -11.24
CA ALA A 525 -25.15 -11.61 -11.15
C ALA A 525 -25.35 -10.99 -12.55
N PRO A 526 -26.47 -10.28 -12.81
CA PRO A 526 -26.69 -9.57 -14.07
C PRO A 526 -25.59 -8.53 -14.31
N GLU A 527 -25.39 -8.15 -15.57
CA GLU A 527 -24.36 -7.21 -16.07
C GLU A 527 -24.55 -5.76 -15.54
N GLY A 528 -24.52 -5.59 -14.22
CA GLY A 528 -24.43 -4.29 -13.54
C GLY A 528 -22.97 -3.95 -13.26
N ASN A 529 -22.62 -2.66 -13.32
CA ASN A 529 -21.30 -2.22 -12.93
C ASN A 529 -21.14 -2.41 -11.42
N CYS A 530 -20.02 -3.01 -11.00
CA CYS A 530 -19.75 -3.38 -9.62
C CYS A 530 -18.43 -2.78 -9.16
N VAL A 531 -18.46 -2.06 -8.04
CA VAL A 531 -17.28 -1.54 -7.35
C VAL A 531 -17.15 -2.27 -6.01
N VAL A 532 -16.05 -2.97 -5.82
CA VAL A 532 -15.75 -3.70 -4.58
C VAL A 532 -15.22 -2.71 -3.54
N LEU A 533 -15.78 -2.75 -2.34
CA LEU A 533 -15.39 -1.86 -1.23
C LEU A 533 -14.22 -2.45 -0.46
N ASN A 534 -13.39 -1.58 0.13
CA ASN A 534 -12.40 -1.97 1.11
C ASN A 534 -13.05 -2.55 2.37
N ASP A 535 -12.37 -3.52 2.96
CA ASP A 535 -12.82 -4.22 4.16
C ASP A 535 -12.86 -3.30 5.37
N ILE A 536 -13.96 -3.35 6.13
CA ILE A 536 -14.10 -2.66 7.41
C ILE A 536 -13.83 -3.64 8.54
N HIS A 537 -12.71 -3.44 9.24
CA HIS A 537 -12.37 -4.20 10.44
C HIS A 537 -12.97 -3.55 11.68
N ILE A 538 -13.78 -4.30 12.43
CA ILE A 538 -14.32 -3.84 13.71
C ILE A 538 -13.43 -4.36 14.84
N ASP A 539 -12.75 -3.43 15.54
CA ASP A 539 -11.98 -3.77 16.74
C ASP A 539 -12.93 -3.95 17.93
N ILE A 540 -12.72 -5.06 18.64
CA ILE A 540 -13.48 -5.47 19.81
C ILE A 540 -13.08 -4.74 21.08
N MET A 541 -11.90 -4.12 21.09
CA MET A 541 -11.33 -3.49 22.29
C MET A 541 -12.20 -2.35 22.84
N ASP A 542 -12.98 -1.69 21.97
CA ASP A 542 -13.95 -0.65 22.36
C ASP A 542 -15.09 -1.21 23.24
N TYR A 543 -15.34 -2.52 23.21
CA TYR A 543 -16.38 -3.19 23.98
C TYR A 543 -15.87 -3.82 25.28
N ILE A 544 -14.56 -3.84 25.52
CA ILE A 544 -13.95 -4.44 26.72
C ILE A 544 -13.70 -3.35 27.75
N LYS A 545 -14.28 -3.52 28.94
CA LYS A 545 -14.08 -2.60 30.07
C LYS A 545 -13.36 -3.28 31.23
N PRO A 546 -12.50 -2.55 31.97
CA PRO A 546 -11.89 -3.07 33.18
C PRO A 546 -12.97 -3.47 34.20
N ALA A 547 -12.81 -4.64 34.81
CA ALA A 547 -13.72 -5.14 35.84
C ALA A 547 -12.92 -5.74 37.00
N MET A 548 -13.55 -5.87 38.17
CA MET A 548 -12.93 -6.45 39.38
C MET A 548 -13.71 -7.70 39.81
N CYS A 549 -12.99 -8.75 40.20
CA CYS A 549 -13.58 -9.93 40.83
C CYS A 549 -12.69 -10.42 41.98
N ASN A 550 -13.27 -11.18 42.91
CA ASN A 550 -12.49 -11.70 44.04
C ASN A 550 -11.67 -12.94 43.63
N GLU A 551 -10.65 -13.27 44.41
CA GLU A 551 -9.71 -14.36 44.06
C GLU A 551 -10.41 -15.73 43.92
N SER A 552 -11.43 -16.00 44.74
CA SER A 552 -12.24 -17.22 44.63
C SER A 552 -13.01 -17.31 43.32
N GLN A 553 -13.61 -16.19 42.88
CA GLN A 553 -14.32 -16.11 41.60
C GLN A 553 -13.33 -16.25 40.44
N PHE A 554 -12.17 -15.58 40.50
CA PHE A 554 -11.13 -15.71 39.49
C PHE A 554 -10.71 -17.17 39.31
N ARG A 555 -10.41 -17.90 40.40
CA ARG A 555 -10.00 -19.31 40.34
C ARG A 555 -11.10 -20.24 39.82
N SER A 556 -12.35 -19.99 40.21
CA SER A 556 -13.51 -20.72 39.70
C SER A 556 -13.66 -20.53 38.20
N MET A 557 -13.73 -19.26 37.74
CA MET A 557 -13.86 -18.92 36.33
C MET A 557 -12.66 -19.40 35.50
N TRP A 558 -11.44 -19.28 36.04
CA TRP A 558 -10.22 -19.76 35.38
C TRP A 558 -10.27 -21.26 35.09
N THR A 559 -10.90 -22.04 35.97
CA THR A 559 -11.07 -23.50 35.81
C THR A 559 -12.23 -23.84 34.88
N GLU A 560 -13.30 -23.03 34.89
CA GLU A 560 -14.51 -23.20 34.06
C GLU A 560 -14.26 -22.85 32.58
N PHE A 561 -13.38 -21.88 32.29
CA PHE A 561 -13.21 -21.37 30.93
C PHE A 561 -12.46 -22.37 30.03
N GLU A 562 -13.11 -22.71 28.92
CA GLU A 562 -12.63 -23.73 27.97
C GLU A 562 -11.55 -23.20 27.04
N TRP A 563 -11.64 -21.94 26.62
CA TRP A 563 -10.71 -21.35 25.66
C TRP A 563 -9.53 -20.71 26.37
N GLU A 564 -8.33 -21.10 25.94
CA GLU A 564 -7.06 -20.52 26.38
C GLU A 564 -6.22 -20.11 25.18
N ASN A 565 -5.70 -18.89 25.22
CA ASN A 565 -4.65 -18.43 24.34
C ASN A 565 -3.38 -18.13 25.16
N LYS A 566 -2.26 -18.74 24.78
CA LYS A 566 -0.97 -18.53 25.43
C LYS A 566 -0.06 -17.76 24.48
N VAL A 567 0.19 -16.50 24.83
CA VAL A 567 1.03 -15.59 24.06
C VAL A 567 2.41 -15.52 24.70
N ASN A 568 3.46 -15.78 23.92
CA ASN A 568 4.83 -15.57 24.38
C ASN A 568 5.19 -14.09 24.32
N VAL A 569 5.80 -13.59 25.38
CA VAL A 569 6.27 -12.21 25.49
C VAL A 569 7.78 -12.21 25.34
N ASN A 570 8.28 -11.41 24.40
CA ASN A 570 9.68 -11.04 24.32
C ASN A 570 9.73 -9.57 23.93
N THR A 571 10.11 -8.71 24.88
CA THR A 571 10.06 -7.26 24.71
C THR A 571 11.34 -6.59 25.17
N ASN A 572 11.64 -5.45 24.54
CA ASN A 572 12.77 -4.59 24.90
C ASN A 572 12.44 -3.64 26.07
N ILE A 573 11.21 -3.68 26.59
CA ILE A 573 10.84 -2.97 27.82
C ILE A 573 11.65 -3.60 28.96
N ARG A 574 12.30 -2.75 29.77
CA ARG A 574 13.22 -3.19 30.83
C ARG A 574 12.60 -3.24 32.22
N ASP A 575 11.43 -2.63 32.39
CA ASP A 575 10.72 -2.60 33.66
C ASP A 575 9.49 -3.52 33.62
N LEU A 576 9.46 -4.48 34.54
CA LEU A 576 8.37 -5.46 34.66
C LEU A 576 7.03 -4.76 34.95
N ARG A 577 7.04 -3.70 35.76
CA ARG A 577 5.83 -2.94 36.09
C ARG A 577 5.38 -2.06 34.93
N GLY A 578 6.32 -1.39 34.26
CA GLY A 578 6.05 -0.66 33.03
C GLY A 578 5.42 -1.54 31.96
N TYR A 579 5.84 -2.81 31.84
CA TYR A 579 5.19 -3.76 30.94
C TYR A 579 3.76 -4.12 31.39
N LEU A 580 3.53 -4.35 32.68
CA LEU A 580 2.20 -4.61 33.23
C LEU A 580 1.25 -3.44 32.94
N ASP A 581 1.66 -2.20 33.21
CA ASP A 581 0.85 -1.00 32.93
C ASP A 581 0.57 -0.82 31.45
N HIS A 582 1.55 -1.12 30.59
CA HIS A 582 1.41 -1.09 29.14
C HIS A 582 0.38 -2.12 28.65
N ILE A 583 0.42 -3.34 29.19
CA ILE A 583 -0.57 -4.37 28.88
C ILE A 583 -1.95 -3.98 29.40
N MET A 584 -2.08 -3.50 30.64
CA MET A 584 -3.36 -3.05 31.20
C MET A 584 -4.02 -1.96 30.35
N LYS A 585 -3.23 -0.97 29.89
CA LYS A 585 -3.72 0.08 28.99
C LYS A 585 -4.07 -0.44 27.59
N SER A 586 -3.32 -1.42 27.10
CA SER A 586 -3.53 -1.98 25.75
C SER A 586 -4.72 -2.94 25.69
N THR A 587 -5.02 -3.65 26.79
CA THR A 587 -6.07 -4.66 26.87
C THR A 587 -7.32 -4.20 27.64
N ASN A 588 -7.34 -2.98 28.16
CA ASN A 588 -8.41 -2.45 29.01
C ASN A 588 -8.75 -3.40 30.18
N MET A 589 -7.75 -4.06 30.77
CA MET A 589 -7.92 -4.98 31.89
C MET A 589 -7.51 -4.34 33.22
N ALA A 590 -8.24 -4.71 34.28
CA ALA A 590 -7.91 -4.33 35.65
C ALA A 590 -7.02 -5.40 36.31
N CYS A 591 -6.01 -4.95 37.07
CA CYS A 591 -5.16 -5.83 37.86
C CYS A 591 -5.85 -6.22 39.16
N LEU A 592 -5.93 -7.53 39.41
CA LEU A 592 -6.50 -8.10 40.63
C LEU A 592 -5.44 -8.41 41.69
N THR A 593 -4.16 -8.43 41.31
CA THR A 593 -3.07 -8.71 42.25
C THR A 593 -2.84 -7.49 43.16
N PRO A 594 -2.83 -7.65 44.49
CA PRO A 594 -2.59 -6.54 45.42
C PRO A 594 -1.22 -5.88 45.19
N GLU A 595 -1.16 -4.56 45.34
CA GLU A 595 0.08 -3.78 45.16
C GLU A 595 1.19 -4.21 46.12
N ALA A 596 0.84 -4.70 47.32
CA ALA A 596 1.78 -5.28 48.28
C ALA A 596 2.46 -6.56 47.77
N SER A 597 1.77 -7.37 46.95
CA SER A 597 2.34 -8.58 46.32
C SER A 597 3.14 -8.25 45.06
N LEU A 598 2.94 -7.05 44.51
CA LEU A 598 3.73 -6.50 43.41
C LEU A 598 4.96 -5.73 43.93
N ALA A 599 5.08 -5.53 45.25
CA ALA A 599 6.16 -4.80 45.91
C ALA A 599 7.40 -5.67 46.15
N GLY A 600 8.56 -5.16 45.73
CA GLY A 600 9.87 -5.81 45.86
C GLY A 600 10.68 -5.80 44.55
N GLU A 601 12.01 -5.88 44.67
CA GLU A 601 12.91 -6.10 43.52
C GLU A 601 13.02 -7.60 43.25
N CYS A 602 12.00 -8.16 42.60
CA CYS A 602 12.01 -9.55 42.13
C CYS A 602 12.20 -9.56 40.62
N GLY A 603 13.13 -10.38 40.11
CA GLY A 603 13.34 -10.59 38.67
C GLY A 603 12.20 -11.35 37.95
N PHE A 604 11.07 -11.55 38.63
CA PHE A 604 9.87 -12.22 38.13
C PHE A 604 8.62 -11.50 38.61
N LEU A 605 7.65 -11.33 37.73
CA LEU A 605 6.34 -10.72 38.01
C LEU A 605 5.23 -11.66 37.53
N SER A 606 4.29 -11.97 38.43
CA SER A 606 3.04 -12.63 38.07
C SER A 606 1.84 -11.79 38.50
N ALA A 607 0.95 -11.50 37.55
CA ALA A 607 -0.23 -10.67 37.79
C ALA A 607 -1.48 -11.29 37.16
N ASN A 608 -2.58 -11.28 37.92
CA ASN A 608 -3.90 -11.66 37.42
C ASN A 608 -4.64 -10.41 36.97
N LEU A 609 -5.23 -10.49 35.78
CA LEU A 609 -5.92 -9.43 35.08
C LEU A 609 -7.35 -9.87 34.75
N TYR A 610 -8.28 -8.93 34.81
CA TYR A 610 -9.68 -9.21 34.52
C TYR A 610 -10.36 -8.04 33.80
N ALA A 611 -11.19 -8.37 32.83
CA ALA A 611 -12.08 -7.45 32.14
C ALA A 611 -13.42 -8.12 31.86
N ARG A 612 -14.41 -7.29 31.58
CA ARG A 612 -15.74 -7.75 31.18
C ARG A 612 -16.16 -7.01 29.91
N SER A 613 -16.70 -7.74 28.95
CA SER A 613 -17.27 -7.15 27.74
C SER A 613 -18.59 -6.43 28.06
N LEU A 614 -19.00 -5.46 27.23
CA LEU A 614 -20.34 -4.86 27.30
C LEU A 614 -21.48 -5.88 27.15
N PHE A 615 -21.17 -7.06 26.61
CA PHE A 615 -22.09 -8.19 26.43
C PHE A 615 -22.13 -9.10 27.68
N GLY A 616 -21.38 -8.76 28.73
CA GLY A 616 -21.35 -9.50 29.99
C GLY A 616 -20.43 -10.72 29.98
N GLU A 617 -19.59 -10.89 28.96
CA GLU A 617 -18.61 -11.98 28.93
C GLU A 617 -17.37 -11.60 29.72
N ASP A 618 -16.83 -12.60 30.39
CA ASP A 618 -15.71 -12.46 31.30
C ASP A 618 -14.40 -12.85 30.60
N ALA A 619 -13.39 -11.99 30.68
CA ALA A 619 -12.06 -12.21 30.12
C ALA A 619 -11.01 -12.17 31.23
N LEU A 620 -10.28 -13.27 31.42
CA LEU A 620 -9.24 -13.40 32.43
C LEU A 620 -7.89 -13.45 31.74
N ALA A 621 -6.87 -12.84 32.33
CA ALA A 621 -5.51 -13.05 31.91
C ALA A 621 -4.57 -13.26 33.10
N ASN A 622 -3.58 -14.13 32.93
CA ASN A 622 -2.47 -14.30 33.84
C ASN A 622 -1.20 -13.92 33.10
N LEU A 623 -0.56 -12.85 33.56
CA LEU A 623 0.73 -12.39 33.10
C LEU A 623 1.81 -13.07 33.95
N SER A 624 2.78 -13.73 33.32
CA SER A 624 3.95 -14.30 33.99
C SER A 624 5.21 -13.95 33.19
N ILE A 625 6.01 -13.02 33.71
CA ILE A 625 7.18 -12.46 33.03
C ILE A 625 8.40 -12.45 33.94
N GLU A 626 9.57 -12.64 33.37
CA GLU A 626 10.88 -12.58 34.03
C GLU A 626 11.82 -11.63 33.29
N GLN A 627 12.72 -11.02 34.05
CA GLN A 627 13.78 -10.19 33.50
C GLN A 627 15.05 -11.04 33.32
N LEU A 628 15.56 -11.08 32.10
CA LEU A 628 16.80 -11.77 31.74
C LEU A 628 18.04 -10.94 32.13
N GLU A 629 19.20 -11.59 32.16
CA GLU A 629 20.49 -10.96 32.49
C GLU A 629 20.88 -9.82 31.53
N ASP A 630 20.35 -9.83 30.30
CA ASP A 630 20.55 -8.77 29.29
C ASP A 630 19.61 -7.55 29.48
N GLY A 631 18.73 -7.62 30.48
CA GLY A 631 17.74 -6.60 30.81
C GLY A 631 16.47 -6.65 29.94
N SER A 632 16.32 -7.63 29.05
CA SER A 632 15.08 -7.88 28.31
C SER A 632 14.07 -8.65 29.15
N ILE A 633 12.78 -8.50 28.83
CA ILE A 633 11.71 -9.23 29.53
C ILE A 633 11.24 -10.38 28.64
N GLN A 634 11.28 -11.59 29.20
CA GLN A 634 10.74 -12.79 28.59
C GLN A 634 9.59 -13.33 29.45
N GLY A 635 8.59 -13.95 28.83
CA GLY A 635 7.55 -14.62 29.58
C GLY A 635 6.39 -15.08 28.73
N HIS A 636 5.24 -15.22 29.35
CA HIS A 636 4.00 -15.55 28.67
C HIS A 636 2.79 -14.89 29.34
N VAL A 637 1.81 -14.52 28.52
CA VAL A 637 0.47 -14.13 28.95
C VAL A 637 -0.48 -15.26 28.60
N ARG A 638 -1.22 -15.78 29.56
CA ARG A 638 -2.31 -16.75 29.33
C ARG A 638 -3.62 -16.00 29.45
N ILE A 639 -4.41 -16.05 28.41
CA ILE A 639 -5.70 -15.37 28.34
C ILE A 639 -6.77 -16.45 28.24
N ARG A 640 -7.77 -16.40 29.11
CA ARG A 640 -8.90 -17.33 29.12
C ARG A 640 -10.22 -16.57 29.02
N SER A 641 -11.15 -17.12 28.26
CA SER A 641 -12.51 -16.60 28.11
C SER A 641 -13.49 -17.75 27.87
N LYS A 642 -14.79 -17.49 28.06
CA LYS A 642 -15.86 -18.39 27.61
C LYS A 642 -15.95 -18.47 26.09
N THR A 643 -15.58 -17.39 25.38
CA THR A 643 -15.63 -17.31 23.92
C THR A 643 -14.24 -17.28 23.30
N GLN A 644 -14.06 -18.04 22.22
CA GLN A 644 -12.79 -18.14 21.50
C GLN A 644 -12.34 -16.77 20.95
N GLY A 645 -13.28 -15.99 20.41
CA GLY A 645 -13.01 -14.69 19.80
C GLY A 645 -12.32 -13.71 20.75
N ILE A 646 -12.80 -13.59 22.00
CA ILE A 646 -12.18 -12.73 23.02
C ILE A 646 -10.75 -13.20 23.34
N ALA A 647 -10.54 -14.50 23.55
CA ALA A 647 -9.24 -15.04 23.95
C ALA A 647 -8.18 -14.86 22.84
N LEU A 648 -8.57 -15.03 21.57
CA LEU A 648 -7.68 -14.81 20.44
C LEU A 648 -7.41 -13.31 20.22
N SER A 649 -8.45 -12.47 20.17
CA SER A 649 -8.32 -11.04 19.88
C SER A 649 -7.46 -10.30 20.90
N LEU A 650 -7.68 -10.59 22.19
CA LEU A 650 -6.83 -10.02 23.25
C LEU A 650 -5.38 -10.51 23.12
N GLY A 651 -5.17 -11.77 22.71
CA GLY A 651 -3.83 -12.31 22.49
C GLY A 651 -3.11 -11.65 21.32
N ASP A 652 -3.80 -11.45 20.19
CA ASP A 652 -3.25 -10.76 19.03
C ASP A 652 -2.88 -9.32 19.37
N LYS A 653 -3.69 -8.64 20.20
CA LYS A 653 -3.36 -7.30 20.70
C LYS A 653 -2.11 -7.29 21.57
N VAL A 654 -1.95 -8.30 22.44
CA VAL A 654 -0.75 -8.47 23.25
C VAL A 654 0.47 -8.70 22.36
N VAL A 655 0.38 -9.52 21.29
CA VAL A 655 1.48 -9.72 20.33
C VAL A 655 1.85 -8.42 19.60
N LEU A 656 0.86 -7.74 19.04
CA LEU A 656 1.05 -6.48 18.29
C LEU A 656 1.66 -5.37 19.16
N LYS A 657 1.37 -5.37 20.46
CA LYS A 657 1.82 -4.36 21.42
C LYS A 657 3.00 -4.80 22.29
N ALA A 658 3.45 -6.06 22.19
CA ALA A 658 4.65 -6.56 22.86
C ALA A 658 5.96 -6.17 22.14
N SER A 659 5.87 -5.72 20.88
CA SER A 659 6.99 -5.32 20.01
C SER A 659 7.60 -3.97 20.38
#